data_AF-A0A135UMK7-F1
#
_entry.id   AF-A0A135UMK7-F1
#
_cell.length_a   1.000
_cell.length_b   1.000
_cell.length_c   1.000
_cell.angle_alpha   90.00
_cell.angle_beta   90.00
_cell.angle_gamma   90.00
#
_symmetry.space_group_name_H-M   'P 1'
#
loop_
_entity.id
_entity.type
_entity.pdbx_description
1 polymer ?
#
loop_
_entity_poly.entity_id
_entity_poly.type
_entity_poly.pdbx_seq_one_letter_code
_entity_poly.pdbx_strand_id
1 'polypeptide(L)'
;MTTTRRNVYINDSTGPIKPVSDASLAQAFHQQLPAFARTPLVSLEDIAQELGVKAVYIKDESNRLGLPSFKILGASWGSYRAITTHLRLPADTPLNDVAKAAQTNNLSLYAATEGNHGRAVAAMAKILGIPAHVYVPSSVASEAVTNIASEGAKVIVSNSHYDDAVLEAWQASKSVKGGLLIQDNAFAGYEQIPAWIVEGYSTLVREAEQQVADQGLKPTLMVTPVGVGSLAHAVVSHCKSDGRDYAVLSVEPDTAPCLWTSLTAGKPVTVHTSRTIMEGLNCGTVSLTAFDDLRAGVDTSATVSDFEAHEAVKYLQTKGLKSGPCGGATVAALRRLAQVSPRPACLSKDAVVVLLNTEGPRNYKIPLDVSTDDPVTLTQILTSIDSSNPDLSKASGAGESEIAHYISAWLQHRNFEAHWLEERQGRPSVVGVLRGTGGGKSIMLNGHVDTVSLSSYSPELDPLSGGLKGEDGGRIYGRGSADMKAGLAAAMSSMARCSSTSHSPLRGDVILAAVADEENFSMGTEEVIRAGWRADAAIIPEPTNQEMAIAHKGFIWVEIDILGVAAHGSRPEDGVDAILLAGAVQTALLEYSKSLPSDSRLGKASLHAGLIQGGEEPSSYPERCTLTVEFRTIPAQTTESILEDIESILSGIAKSNPDFKYAAPRMTFSRPPLGQSPNDEFIKTFVSATSKCLGEAQEPVACSFWCDAALLNEVGISSVVYGPKSFGIHGKEEWVSVASLREVASVMETVVQDFCA
;
A
#
# COMPACT_ATOMS: atom_id res chain seq x y z
N MET A 1 -25.31 2.13 -2.49
CA MET A 1 -24.44 0.93 -2.56
C MET A 1 -23.83 0.76 -1.17
N THR A 2 -23.96 -0.41 -0.56
CA THR A 2 -23.24 -0.74 0.68
C THR A 2 -21.77 -0.85 0.34
N THR A 3 -20.93 0.04 0.87
CA THR A 3 -19.48 -0.04 0.65
C THR A 3 -18.94 -1.26 1.38
N THR A 4 -18.12 -2.04 0.70
CA THR A 4 -17.43 -3.17 1.29
C THR A 4 -16.37 -2.65 2.24
N ARG A 5 -16.36 -3.14 3.47
CA ARG A 5 -15.42 -2.69 4.49
C ARG A 5 -15.15 -3.80 5.49
N ARG A 6 -13.97 -3.79 6.11
CA ARG A 6 -13.65 -4.63 7.28
C ARG A 6 -14.76 -4.47 8.33
N ASN A 7 -15.14 -5.56 8.99
CA ASN A 7 -16.15 -5.49 10.05
C ASN A 7 -15.58 -4.88 11.34
N VAL A 8 -16.44 -4.24 12.13
CA VAL A 8 -16.10 -3.89 13.52
C VAL A 8 -16.20 -5.17 14.34
N TYR A 9 -15.15 -5.49 15.10
CA TYR A 9 -15.17 -6.59 16.05
C TYR A 9 -16.01 -6.19 17.27
N ILE A 10 -16.95 -7.04 17.68
CA ILE A 10 -17.80 -6.84 18.86
C ILE A 10 -17.56 -8.01 19.81
N ASN A 11 -17.33 -7.71 21.09
CA ASN A 11 -17.04 -8.67 22.13
C ASN A 11 -18.12 -8.65 23.21
N ASP A 12 -19.00 -9.64 23.18
CA ASP A 12 -20.06 -9.79 24.17
C ASP A 12 -19.60 -10.47 25.47
N SER A 13 -18.31 -10.84 25.56
CA SER A 13 -17.72 -11.59 26.69
C SER A 13 -16.77 -10.76 27.55
N THR A 14 -16.85 -9.43 27.49
CA THR A 14 -16.01 -8.57 28.34
C THR A 14 -16.36 -8.71 29.81
N GLY A 15 -15.37 -8.50 30.69
CA GLY A 15 -15.55 -8.67 32.12
C GLY A 15 -14.54 -7.89 32.97
N PRO A 16 -14.64 -8.00 34.30
CA PRO A 16 -13.73 -7.31 35.19
C PRO A 16 -12.30 -7.84 35.07
N ILE A 17 -11.33 -6.93 35.08
CA ILE A 17 -9.89 -7.22 34.94
C ILE A 17 -9.16 -6.73 36.19
N LYS A 18 -8.02 -7.36 36.49
CA LYS A 18 -7.15 -6.93 37.59
C LYS A 18 -6.51 -5.58 37.24
N PRO A 19 -6.46 -4.62 38.18
CA PRO A 19 -5.73 -3.38 37.96
C PRO A 19 -4.23 -3.68 37.76
N VAL A 20 -3.59 -2.99 36.81
CA VAL A 20 -2.17 -3.19 36.45
C VAL A 20 -1.25 -2.85 37.63
N SER A 21 -1.67 -1.97 38.55
CA SER A 21 -1.07 -1.70 39.88
C SER A 21 -1.82 -0.53 40.57
N ASP A 22 -1.31 -0.06 41.71
CA ASP A 22 -1.79 1.16 42.36
C ASP A 22 -1.38 2.43 41.58
N ALA A 23 -2.25 2.83 40.66
CA ALA A 23 -2.12 4.03 39.84
C ALA A 23 -2.01 5.35 40.65
N SER A 24 -2.23 5.33 41.97
CA SER A 24 -2.08 6.53 42.82
C SER A 24 -0.63 6.99 42.94
N LEU A 25 0.32 6.04 42.98
CA LEU A 25 1.75 6.36 43.06
C LEU A 25 2.25 7.06 41.80
N ALA A 26 1.88 6.56 40.62
CA ALA A 26 2.24 7.19 39.35
C ALA A 26 1.70 8.63 39.25
N GLN A 27 0.47 8.87 39.70
CA GLN A 27 -0.11 10.21 39.72
C GLN A 27 0.61 11.15 40.70
N ALA A 28 0.92 10.67 41.91
CA ALA A 28 1.66 11.44 42.91
C ALA A 28 3.09 11.76 42.43
N PHE A 29 3.71 10.84 41.67
CA PHE A 29 4.98 11.08 41.00
C PHE A 29 4.87 12.15 39.91
N HIS A 30 3.88 12.06 39.00
CA HIS A 30 3.75 13.02 37.91
C HIS A 30 3.52 14.45 38.40
N GLN A 31 2.83 14.63 39.53
CA GLN A 31 2.66 15.94 40.18
C GLN A 31 3.99 16.58 40.63
N GLN A 32 5.06 15.80 40.77
CA GLN A 32 6.40 16.31 41.09
C GLN A 32 7.18 16.75 39.85
N LEU A 33 6.73 16.41 38.63
CA LEU A 33 7.44 16.78 37.41
C LEU A 33 7.35 18.29 37.15
N PRO A 34 8.44 18.92 36.66
CA PRO A 34 8.42 20.33 36.30
C PRO A 34 7.34 20.64 35.26
N ALA A 35 6.58 21.72 35.47
CA ALA A 35 5.50 22.16 34.59
C ALA A 35 4.36 21.13 34.39
N PHE A 36 4.19 20.19 35.33
CA PHE A 36 3.03 19.30 35.31
C PHE A 36 1.72 20.07 35.43
N ALA A 37 0.80 19.79 34.51
CA ALA A 37 -0.57 20.25 34.52
C ALA A 37 -1.47 19.17 33.93
N ARG A 38 -2.73 19.09 34.41
CA ARG A 38 -3.77 18.28 33.75
C ARG A 38 -3.97 18.81 32.34
N THR A 39 -3.88 17.95 31.32
CA THR A 39 -4.19 18.36 29.95
C THR A 39 -5.69 18.66 29.78
N PRO A 40 -6.07 19.48 28.79
CA PRO A 40 -7.47 19.81 28.54
C PRO A 40 -8.34 18.58 28.26
N LEU A 41 -9.59 18.64 28.73
CA LEU A 41 -10.68 17.80 28.27
C LEU A 41 -11.66 18.72 27.52
N VAL A 42 -11.80 18.51 26.21
CA VAL A 42 -12.57 19.40 25.33
C VAL A 42 -13.88 18.75 24.93
N SER A 43 -14.99 19.49 25.03
CA SER A 43 -16.32 19.02 24.62
C SER A 43 -16.48 19.05 23.10
N LEU A 44 -17.03 17.99 22.52
CA LEU A 44 -17.38 17.85 21.10
C LEU A 44 -18.91 17.71 20.96
N GLU A 45 -19.63 18.76 21.34
CA GLU A 45 -21.10 18.76 21.44
C GLU A 45 -21.79 18.43 20.11
N ASP A 46 -21.20 18.84 18.99
CA ASP A 46 -21.74 18.57 17.66
C ASP A 46 -21.63 17.10 17.28
N ILE A 47 -20.56 16.39 17.67
CA ILE A 47 -20.50 14.93 17.52
C ILE A 47 -21.51 14.26 18.45
N ALA A 48 -21.67 14.75 19.68
CA ALA A 48 -22.67 14.20 20.60
C ALA A 48 -24.09 14.28 20.00
N GLN A 49 -24.43 15.41 19.38
CA GLN A 49 -25.69 15.63 18.66
C GLN A 49 -25.79 14.76 17.40
N GLU A 50 -24.74 14.73 16.57
CA GLU A 50 -24.64 13.90 15.36
C GLU A 50 -24.96 12.44 15.67
N LEU A 51 -24.39 11.91 16.74
CA LEU A 51 -24.52 10.51 17.11
C LEU A 51 -25.73 10.25 18.00
N GLY A 52 -26.36 11.26 18.60
CA GLY A 52 -27.47 11.10 19.54
C GLY A 52 -27.06 10.48 20.88
N VAL A 53 -25.89 10.86 21.40
CA VAL A 53 -25.36 10.47 22.72
C VAL A 53 -25.35 11.66 23.69
N LYS A 54 -25.20 11.42 24.99
CA LYS A 54 -25.31 12.45 26.02
C LYS A 54 -24.18 13.48 25.94
N ALA A 55 -22.95 13.01 25.80
CA ALA A 55 -21.77 13.87 25.68
C ALA A 55 -20.62 13.13 25.00
N VAL A 56 -19.79 13.89 24.28
CA VAL A 56 -18.52 13.42 23.71
C VAL A 56 -17.44 14.39 24.14
N TYR A 57 -16.39 13.88 24.76
CA TYR A 57 -15.22 14.64 25.17
C TYR A 57 -13.97 14.07 24.50
N ILE A 58 -12.98 14.92 24.27
CA ILE A 58 -11.66 14.50 23.82
C ILE A 58 -10.59 14.99 24.80
N LYS A 59 -9.78 14.05 25.29
CA LYS A 59 -8.63 14.30 26.17
C LYS A 59 -7.43 14.65 25.29
N ASP A 60 -6.96 15.89 25.40
CA ASP A 60 -5.97 16.45 24.47
C ASP A 60 -4.52 16.30 24.98
N GLU A 61 -3.83 15.24 24.56
CA GLU A 61 -2.41 15.02 24.87
C GLU A 61 -1.46 15.59 23.81
N SER A 62 -1.93 16.50 22.94
CA SER A 62 -1.08 17.20 21.95
C SER A 62 0.01 18.07 22.58
N ASN A 63 -0.11 18.37 23.88
CA ASN A 63 0.89 19.03 24.68
C ASN A 63 0.87 18.51 26.11
N ARG A 64 1.72 17.52 26.41
CA ARG A 64 1.94 17.02 27.77
C ARG A 64 3.36 17.36 28.20
N LEU A 65 3.49 18.15 29.27
CA LEU A 65 4.79 18.59 29.80
C LEU A 65 5.68 19.29 28.74
N GLY A 66 5.08 20.00 27.79
CA GLY A 66 5.80 20.65 26.68
C GLY A 66 6.18 19.72 25.53
N LEU A 67 5.77 18.45 25.58
CA LEU A 67 6.03 17.44 24.54
C LEU A 67 4.76 17.15 23.72
N PRO A 68 4.90 16.78 22.43
CA PRO A 68 3.77 16.65 21.51
C PRO A 68 3.01 15.32 21.65
N SER A 69 3.06 14.65 22.82
CA SER A 69 2.32 13.40 23.06
C SER A 69 2.28 13.01 24.54
N PHE A 70 1.39 12.07 24.86
CA PHE A 70 1.24 11.47 26.20
C PHE A 70 2.43 10.62 26.67
N LYS A 71 3.35 10.22 25.77
CA LYS A 71 4.34 9.17 26.03
C LYS A 71 5.26 9.46 27.23
N ILE A 72 5.45 10.73 27.57
CA ILE A 72 6.19 11.17 28.76
C ILE A 72 5.62 10.64 30.06
N LEU A 73 4.32 10.38 30.18
CA LEU A 73 3.74 9.80 31.40
C LEU A 73 4.32 8.40 31.65
N GLY A 74 4.25 7.52 30.66
CA GLY A 74 4.81 6.17 30.79
C GLY A 74 6.34 6.18 30.88
N ALA A 75 7.02 6.90 29.99
CA ALA A 75 8.49 6.93 29.96
C ALA A 75 9.09 7.49 31.25
N SER A 76 8.50 8.55 31.83
CA SER A 76 9.00 9.15 33.07
C SER A 76 8.80 8.24 34.27
N TRP A 77 7.61 7.64 34.41
CA TRP A 77 7.32 6.72 35.50
C TRP A 77 8.13 5.41 35.39
N GLY A 78 8.23 4.85 34.18
CA GLY A 78 9.07 3.67 33.91
C GLY A 78 10.54 3.93 34.25
N SER A 79 11.07 5.09 33.89
CA SER A 79 12.44 5.51 34.25
C SER A 79 12.62 5.66 35.76
N TYR A 80 11.68 6.34 36.43
CA TYR A 80 11.71 6.52 37.88
C TYR A 80 11.68 5.17 38.63
N ARG A 81 10.80 4.26 38.22
CA ARG A 81 10.70 2.91 38.81
C ARG A 81 11.91 2.03 38.53
N ALA A 82 12.48 2.13 37.33
CA ALA A 82 13.72 1.44 36.99
C ALA A 82 14.88 1.89 37.88
N ILE A 83 15.04 3.20 38.07
CA ILE A 83 16.10 3.77 38.92
C ILE A 83 15.89 3.40 40.39
N THR A 84 14.69 3.61 40.93
CA THR A 84 14.40 3.30 42.34
C THR A 84 14.61 1.81 42.62
N THR A 85 14.19 0.93 41.72
CA THR A 85 14.44 -0.52 41.85
C THR A 85 15.93 -0.86 41.74
N HIS A 86 16.65 -0.29 40.77
CA HIS A 86 18.08 -0.52 40.58
C HIS A 86 18.91 -0.10 41.80
N LEU A 87 18.55 1.04 42.41
CA LEU A 87 19.22 1.60 43.58
C LEU A 87 18.61 1.16 44.92
N ARG A 88 17.57 0.31 44.91
CA ARG A 88 16.82 -0.16 46.09
C ARG A 88 16.26 0.97 46.96
N LEU A 89 15.77 2.02 46.31
CA LEU A 89 15.07 3.13 46.95
C LEU A 89 13.58 2.81 47.10
N PRO A 90 12.90 3.34 48.13
CA PRO A 90 11.44 3.28 48.24
C PRO A 90 10.73 3.82 46.98
N ALA A 91 9.58 3.24 46.63
CA ALA A 91 8.84 3.59 45.41
C ALA A 91 8.15 4.98 45.47
N ASP A 92 8.15 5.62 46.63
CA ASP A 92 7.62 6.95 46.92
C ASP A 92 8.72 7.99 47.19
N THR A 93 9.99 7.64 46.93
CA THR A 93 11.13 8.56 47.10
C THR A 93 10.93 9.85 46.29
N PRO A 94 11.11 11.04 46.88
CA PRO A 94 10.97 12.31 46.15
C PRO A 94 11.84 12.37 44.90
N LEU A 95 11.31 12.94 43.81
CA LEU A 95 12.00 12.99 42.50
C LEU A 95 13.42 13.57 42.58
N ASN A 96 13.61 14.62 43.37
CA ASN A 96 14.93 15.27 43.55
C ASN A 96 15.97 14.34 44.18
N ASP A 97 15.54 13.48 45.12
CA ASP A 97 16.43 12.51 45.76
C ASP A 97 16.78 11.37 44.81
N VAL A 98 15.81 10.91 44.00
CA VAL A 98 16.05 9.95 42.93
C VAL A 98 17.03 10.50 41.89
N ALA A 99 16.86 11.77 41.47
CA ALA A 99 17.76 12.43 40.54
C ALA A 99 19.20 12.49 41.08
N LYS A 100 19.35 12.94 42.35
CA LYS A 100 20.67 13.00 43.01
C LYS A 100 21.31 11.61 43.13
N ALA A 101 20.53 10.60 43.47
CA ALA A 101 21.01 9.22 43.59
C ALA A 101 21.44 8.66 42.23
N ALA A 102 20.68 8.91 41.16
CA ALA A 102 21.00 8.50 39.80
C ALA A 102 22.30 9.14 39.29
N GLN A 103 22.48 10.45 39.53
CA GLN A 103 23.70 11.18 39.18
C GLN A 103 24.92 10.63 39.95
N THR A 104 24.78 10.43 41.26
CA THR A 104 25.87 9.91 42.12
C THR A 104 26.34 8.51 41.67
N ASN A 105 25.41 7.69 41.16
CA ASN A 105 25.70 6.35 40.67
C ASN A 105 26.03 6.28 39.16
N ASN A 106 26.15 7.44 38.48
CA ASN A 106 26.43 7.54 37.04
C ASN A 106 25.49 6.69 36.17
N LEU A 107 24.18 6.73 36.47
CA LEU A 107 23.18 6.03 35.66
C LEU A 107 22.96 6.73 34.31
N SER A 108 22.55 5.97 33.30
CA SER A 108 22.14 6.49 31.99
C SER A 108 20.94 5.73 31.43
N LEU A 109 20.10 6.43 30.67
CA LEU A 109 18.90 5.86 30.05
C LEU A 109 19.16 5.49 28.59
N TYR A 110 18.62 4.35 28.17
CA TYR A 110 18.68 3.85 26.81
C TYR A 110 17.27 3.62 26.30
N ALA A 111 17.00 3.92 25.03
CA ALA A 111 15.72 3.58 24.39
C ALA A 111 15.93 3.40 22.89
N ALA A 112 15.03 2.69 22.23
CA ALA A 112 14.88 2.68 20.79
C ALA A 112 13.52 3.26 20.40
N THR A 113 13.46 4.06 19.33
CA THR A 113 12.22 4.76 18.96
C THR A 113 12.21 5.12 17.49
N GLU A 114 11.01 5.33 16.95
CA GLU A 114 10.81 6.04 15.69
C GLU A 114 10.26 7.46 15.89
N GLY A 115 9.98 7.85 17.14
CA GLY A 115 9.46 9.18 17.44
C GLY A 115 9.32 9.46 18.92
N ASN A 116 8.07 9.59 19.38
CA ASN A 116 7.70 10.18 20.66
C ASN A 116 8.28 9.48 21.91
N HIS A 117 8.53 8.16 21.88
CA HIS A 117 8.97 7.41 23.07
C HIS A 117 10.39 7.80 23.49
N GLY A 118 11.35 7.73 22.56
CA GLY A 118 12.73 8.13 22.87
C GLY A 118 12.87 9.61 23.17
N ARG A 119 12.03 10.49 22.59
CA ARG A 119 11.98 11.90 22.98
C ARG A 119 11.52 12.07 24.44
N ALA A 120 10.52 11.31 24.85
CA ALA A 120 10.04 11.30 26.23
C ALA A 120 11.10 10.75 27.22
N VAL A 121 11.82 9.69 26.87
CA VAL A 121 12.95 9.18 27.66
C VAL A 121 14.06 10.21 27.76
N ALA A 122 14.40 10.89 26.66
CA ALA A 122 15.39 11.96 26.63
C ALA A 122 14.99 13.15 27.54
N ALA A 123 13.73 13.58 27.46
CA ALA A 123 13.21 14.63 28.34
C ALA A 123 13.25 14.23 29.82
N MET A 124 12.93 12.97 30.15
CA MET A 124 13.05 12.49 31.53
C MET A 124 14.51 12.46 32.00
N ALA A 125 15.44 12.01 31.16
CA ALA A 125 16.86 12.02 31.49
C ALA A 125 17.38 13.44 31.78
N LYS A 126 16.92 14.43 31.00
CA LYS A 126 17.18 15.85 31.22
C LYS A 126 16.64 16.34 32.56
N ILE A 127 15.42 15.96 32.94
CA ILE A 127 14.82 16.29 34.25
C ILE A 127 15.66 15.71 35.39
N LEU A 128 16.15 14.48 35.23
CA LEU A 128 16.98 13.79 36.22
C LEU A 128 18.45 14.23 36.23
N GLY A 129 18.90 14.99 35.23
CA GLY A 129 20.29 15.39 35.07
C GLY A 129 21.24 14.22 34.73
N ILE A 130 20.77 13.20 34.00
CA ILE A 130 21.56 12.03 33.60
C ILE A 130 21.60 11.88 32.06
N PRO A 131 22.58 11.16 31.49
CA PRO A 131 22.66 10.95 30.04
C PRO A 131 21.52 10.08 29.49
N ALA A 132 21.07 10.38 28.27
CA ALA A 132 20.20 9.53 27.47
C ALA A 132 20.84 9.15 26.13
N HIS A 133 20.69 7.89 25.74
CA HIS A 133 21.13 7.33 24.47
C HIS A 133 19.90 6.76 23.74
N VAL A 134 19.55 7.35 22.61
CA VAL A 134 18.34 6.96 21.86
C VAL A 134 18.75 6.39 20.51
N TYR A 135 18.42 5.13 20.29
CA TYR A 135 18.64 4.42 19.04
C TYR A 135 17.43 4.63 18.12
N VAL A 136 17.72 4.94 16.86
CA VAL A 136 16.70 5.14 15.82
C VAL A 136 17.10 4.34 14.58
N PRO A 137 16.17 3.73 13.84
CA PRO A 137 16.49 3.07 12.58
C PRO A 137 16.90 4.10 11.52
N SER A 138 17.59 3.65 10.47
CA SER A 138 18.04 4.51 9.37
C SER A 138 16.90 5.17 8.58
N SER A 139 15.68 4.59 8.66
CA SER A 139 14.46 5.07 8.02
C SER A 139 13.78 6.25 8.73
N VAL A 140 14.19 6.58 9.96
CA VAL A 140 13.53 7.62 10.75
C VAL A 140 13.67 9.00 10.11
N ALA A 141 12.59 9.78 10.14
CA ALA A 141 12.61 11.16 9.64
C ALA A 141 13.63 12.04 10.39
N SER A 142 14.37 12.86 9.64
CA SER A 142 15.39 13.78 10.19
C SER A 142 14.83 14.75 11.25
N GLU A 143 13.55 15.12 11.12
CA GLU A 143 12.84 15.92 12.11
C GLU A 143 12.72 15.20 13.46
N ALA A 144 12.42 13.89 13.46
CA ALA A 144 12.33 13.10 14.69
C ALA A 144 13.70 12.99 15.38
N VAL A 145 14.78 12.76 14.62
CA VAL A 145 16.16 12.79 15.13
C VAL A 145 16.47 14.12 15.82
N THR A 146 16.15 15.22 15.13
CA THR A 146 16.39 16.58 15.63
C THR A 146 15.60 16.84 16.92
N ASN A 147 14.32 16.45 16.95
CA ASN A 147 13.45 16.61 18.11
C ASN A 147 13.95 15.83 19.32
N ILE A 148 14.42 14.58 19.15
CA ILE A 148 15.00 13.79 20.23
C ILE A 148 16.31 14.42 20.73
N ALA A 149 17.20 14.81 19.82
CA ALA A 149 18.48 15.44 20.14
C ALA A 149 18.30 16.78 20.89
N SER A 150 17.25 17.53 20.57
CA SER A 150 16.92 18.81 21.23
C SER A 150 16.63 18.68 22.73
N GLU A 151 16.28 17.48 23.19
CA GLU A 151 16.12 17.17 24.62
C GLU A 151 17.45 16.82 25.31
N GLY A 152 18.58 16.84 24.59
CA GLY A 152 19.91 16.60 25.13
C GLY A 152 20.36 15.13 25.07
N ALA A 153 19.61 14.26 24.39
CA ALA A 153 20.01 12.87 24.17
C ALA A 153 21.07 12.72 23.06
N LYS A 154 21.93 11.72 23.20
CA LYS A 154 22.77 11.23 22.11
C LYS A 154 21.92 10.31 21.23
N VAL A 155 21.60 10.76 20.02
CA VAL A 155 20.88 9.94 19.03
C VAL A 155 21.87 9.10 18.24
N ILE A 156 21.60 7.80 18.13
CA ILE A 156 22.45 6.81 17.45
C ILE A 156 21.59 6.18 16.35
N VAL A 157 22.03 6.34 15.10
CA VAL A 157 21.33 5.75 13.95
C VAL A 157 21.83 4.32 13.78
N SER A 158 20.94 3.34 13.92
CA SER A 158 21.19 1.95 13.58
C SER A 158 21.17 1.80 12.06
N ASN A 159 22.03 0.94 11.52
CA ASN A 159 22.06 0.63 10.09
C ASN A 159 20.94 -0.33 9.66
N SER A 160 20.07 -0.71 10.60
CA SER A 160 19.14 -1.83 10.46
C SER A 160 17.69 -1.41 10.78
N HIS A 161 16.76 -2.36 10.86
CA HIS A 161 15.33 -2.08 11.09
C HIS A 161 15.03 -1.79 12.57
N TYR A 162 13.78 -1.44 12.89
CA TYR A 162 13.37 -1.05 14.25
C TYR A 162 13.73 -2.08 15.33
N ASP A 163 13.48 -3.37 15.07
CA ASP A 163 13.77 -4.44 16.03
C ASP A 163 15.28 -4.57 16.32
N ASP A 164 16.11 -4.31 15.33
CA ASP A 164 17.57 -4.27 15.49
C ASP A 164 18.00 -3.08 16.35
N ALA A 165 17.38 -1.90 16.15
CA ALA A 165 17.64 -0.73 16.99
C ALA A 165 17.27 -0.99 18.46
N VAL A 166 16.19 -1.74 18.72
CA VAL A 166 15.81 -2.19 20.09
C VAL A 166 16.88 -3.12 20.66
N LEU A 167 17.33 -4.10 19.88
CA LEU A 167 18.37 -5.04 20.30
C LEU A 167 19.71 -4.34 20.57
N GLU A 168 20.12 -3.41 19.70
CA GLU A 168 21.32 -2.58 19.88
C GLU A 168 21.23 -1.73 21.15
N ALA A 169 20.10 -1.06 21.38
CA ALA A 169 19.87 -0.28 22.60
C ALA A 169 19.94 -1.16 23.86
N TRP A 170 19.38 -2.37 23.79
CA TRP A 170 19.42 -3.33 24.89
C TRP A 170 20.84 -3.78 25.20
N GLN A 171 21.59 -4.20 24.18
CA GLN A 171 22.99 -4.63 24.32
C GLN A 171 23.87 -3.50 24.85
N ALA A 172 23.70 -2.28 24.33
CA ALA A 172 24.41 -1.09 24.79
C ALA A 172 24.11 -0.79 26.26
N SER A 173 22.85 -0.88 26.69
CA SER A 173 22.47 -0.67 28.09
C SER A 173 23.14 -1.68 29.04
N LYS A 174 23.32 -2.93 28.61
CA LYS A 174 23.97 -3.99 29.40
C LYS A 174 25.49 -3.84 29.47
N SER A 175 26.10 -3.19 28.48
CA SER A 175 27.55 -2.93 28.46
C SER A 175 28.02 -1.90 29.50
N VAL A 176 27.09 -1.15 30.10
CA VAL A 176 27.36 -0.09 31.07
C VAL A 176 26.74 -0.48 32.43
N LYS A 177 27.55 -0.48 33.50
CA LYS A 177 27.11 -0.92 34.84
C LYS A 177 25.87 -0.18 35.38
N GLY A 178 25.63 1.05 34.93
CA GLY A 178 24.47 1.88 35.26
C GLY A 178 23.50 2.14 34.10
N GLY A 179 23.59 1.38 33.01
CA GLY A 179 22.72 1.55 31.85
C GLY A 179 21.35 0.91 32.07
N LEU A 180 20.29 1.70 31.89
CA LEU A 180 18.89 1.25 32.03
C LEU A 180 18.17 1.40 30.69
N LEU A 181 17.74 0.28 30.10
CA LEU A 181 16.84 0.30 28.96
C LEU A 181 15.44 0.69 29.42
N ILE A 182 14.84 1.69 28.77
CA ILE A 182 13.49 2.18 28.98
C ILE A 182 12.74 2.06 27.66
N GLN A 183 12.19 0.88 27.40
CA GLN A 183 11.44 0.54 26.19
C GLN A 183 9.95 0.26 26.49
N ASP A 184 9.05 0.72 25.63
CA ASP A 184 7.58 0.65 25.78
C ASP A 184 6.92 -0.61 25.18
N ASN A 185 7.71 -1.53 24.64
CA ASN A 185 7.29 -2.87 24.24
C ASN A 185 7.87 -3.95 25.17
N ALA A 186 7.08 -4.99 25.44
CA ALA A 186 7.52 -6.14 26.25
C ALA A 186 7.99 -7.27 25.33
N PHE A 187 9.11 -7.88 25.70
CA PHE A 187 9.65 -9.10 25.09
C PHE A 187 10.19 -10.03 26.17
N ALA A 188 10.47 -11.28 25.82
CA ALA A 188 10.86 -12.31 26.79
C ALA A 188 12.08 -11.88 27.62
N GLY A 189 11.90 -11.80 28.94
CA GLY A 189 12.91 -11.35 29.90
C GLY A 189 12.96 -9.83 30.11
N TYR A 190 12.03 -9.07 29.52
CA TYR A 190 11.89 -7.62 29.66
C TYR A 190 10.40 -7.22 29.72
N GLU A 191 9.75 -7.50 30.84
CA GLU A 191 8.31 -7.25 31.03
C GLU A 191 8.03 -6.16 32.10
N GLN A 192 8.94 -6.00 33.05
CA GLN A 192 8.71 -5.16 34.23
C GLN A 192 8.66 -3.65 33.91
N ILE A 193 9.61 -3.14 33.13
CA ILE A 193 9.64 -1.72 32.76
C ILE A 193 8.47 -1.35 31.83
N PRO A 194 8.12 -2.17 30.80
CA PRO A 194 6.89 -1.97 30.04
C PRO A 194 5.64 -1.93 30.91
N ALA A 195 5.51 -2.81 31.92
CA ALA A 195 4.39 -2.78 32.85
C ALA A 195 4.33 -1.46 33.64
N TRP A 196 5.48 -0.91 34.07
CA TRP A 196 5.51 0.44 34.66
C TRP A 196 5.15 1.52 33.64
N ILE A 197 5.57 1.43 32.38
CA ILE A 197 5.16 2.40 31.36
C ILE A 197 3.63 2.43 31.21
N VAL A 198 2.98 1.25 31.18
CA VAL A 198 1.50 1.12 31.19
C VAL A 198 0.90 1.76 32.46
N GLU A 199 1.46 1.49 33.63
CA GLU A 199 1.06 2.12 34.89
C GLU A 199 1.14 3.65 34.81
N GLY A 200 2.18 4.21 34.18
CA GLY A 200 2.33 5.65 34.00
C GLY A 200 1.22 6.24 33.13
N TYR A 201 0.84 5.55 32.06
CA TYR A 201 -0.27 5.98 31.19
C TYR A 201 -1.62 6.06 31.91
N SER A 202 -1.83 5.33 33.01
CA SER A 202 -3.07 5.42 33.80
C SER A 202 -3.38 6.85 34.27
N THR A 203 -2.37 7.73 34.40
CA THR A 203 -2.56 9.12 34.82
C THR A 203 -3.48 9.88 33.86
N LEU A 204 -3.33 9.72 32.54
CA LEU A 204 -4.18 10.42 31.57
C LEU A 204 -5.64 9.95 31.66
N VAL A 205 -5.86 8.65 31.92
CA VAL A 205 -7.18 8.03 31.99
C VAL A 205 -7.92 8.50 33.24
N ARG A 206 -7.22 8.52 34.38
CA ARG A 206 -7.77 9.04 35.65
C ARG A 206 -8.04 10.54 35.59
N GLU A 207 -7.15 11.31 34.95
CA GLU A 207 -7.41 12.73 34.72
C GLU A 207 -8.68 12.94 33.89
N ALA A 208 -8.86 12.16 32.81
CA ALA A 208 -10.04 12.25 31.97
C ALA A 208 -11.32 11.88 32.74
N GLU A 209 -11.33 10.79 33.50
CA GLU A 209 -12.46 10.41 34.36
C GLU A 209 -12.78 11.52 35.36
N GLN A 210 -11.78 12.06 36.07
CA GLN A 210 -11.97 13.12 37.04
C GLN A 210 -12.50 14.39 36.38
N GLN A 211 -12.00 14.77 35.20
CA GLN A 211 -12.48 15.96 34.48
C GLN A 211 -13.92 15.78 33.97
N VAL A 212 -14.35 14.57 33.61
CA VAL A 212 -15.76 14.26 33.32
C VAL A 212 -16.62 14.34 34.59
N ALA A 213 -16.11 13.84 35.72
CA ALA A 213 -16.77 13.95 37.03
C ALA A 213 -16.89 15.40 37.51
N ASP A 214 -15.90 16.26 37.21
CA ASP A 214 -15.93 17.70 37.46
C ASP A 214 -17.09 18.38 36.71
N GLN A 215 -17.63 17.76 35.63
CA GLN A 215 -18.83 18.18 34.90
C GLN A 215 -20.13 17.55 35.42
N GLY A 216 -20.09 16.76 36.51
CA GLY A 216 -21.24 16.04 37.04
C GLY A 216 -21.68 14.84 36.19
N LEU A 217 -20.78 14.30 35.36
CA LEU A 217 -21.02 13.16 34.48
C LEU A 217 -20.15 11.96 34.87
N LYS A 218 -20.45 10.79 34.29
CA LYS A 218 -19.65 9.58 34.43
C LYS A 218 -19.40 8.98 33.05
N PRO A 219 -18.15 8.64 32.68
CA PRO A 219 -17.87 7.98 31.41
C PRO A 219 -18.63 6.66 31.28
N THR A 220 -19.03 6.33 30.05
CA THR A 220 -19.62 5.02 29.71
C THR A 220 -18.87 4.34 28.57
N LEU A 221 -18.10 5.08 27.78
CA LEU A 221 -17.29 4.58 26.67
C LEU A 221 -15.97 5.35 26.62
N MET A 222 -14.84 4.63 26.57
CA MET A 222 -13.52 5.19 26.24
C MET A 222 -13.05 4.69 24.88
N VAL A 223 -12.59 5.60 24.02
CA VAL A 223 -12.05 5.29 22.70
C VAL A 223 -10.54 5.51 22.70
N THR A 224 -9.79 4.44 22.46
CA THR A 224 -8.33 4.43 22.57
C THR A 224 -7.68 3.99 21.27
N PRO A 225 -6.70 4.75 20.73
CA PRO A 225 -5.93 4.31 19.59
C PRO A 225 -4.88 3.27 20.02
N VAL A 226 -4.60 2.32 19.14
CA VAL A 226 -3.79 1.13 19.43
C VAL A 226 -2.65 0.99 18.43
N GLY A 227 -1.42 0.93 18.96
CA GLY A 227 -0.25 0.36 18.27
C GLY A 227 0.09 -1.00 18.88
N VAL A 228 1.18 -1.12 19.63
CA VAL A 228 1.51 -2.35 20.40
C VAL A 228 0.55 -2.68 21.56
N GLY A 229 -0.41 -1.79 21.88
CA GLY A 229 -1.44 -2.04 22.90
C GLY A 229 -1.15 -1.49 24.31
N SER A 230 0.01 -0.88 24.59
CA SER A 230 0.35 -0.41 25.94
C SER A 230 -0.60 0.66 26.50
N LEU A 231 -1.03 1.64 25.68
CA LEU A 231 -2.04 2.62 26.09
C LEU A 231 -3.42 1.97 26.30
N ALA A 232 -3.84 1.13 25.36
CA ALA A 232 -5.11 0.43 25.46
C ALA A 232 -5.17 -0.47 26.68
N HIS A 233 -4.05 -1.08 27.07
CA HIS A 233 -3.95 -1.88 28.28
C HIS A 233 -4.22 -1.02 29.53
N ALA A 234 -3.64 0.18 29.60
CA ALA A 234 -3.93 1.13 30.70
C ALA A 234 -5.41 1.55 30.72
N VAL A 235 -6.00 1.79 29.55
CA VAL A 235 -7.42 2.16 29.40
C VAL A 235 -8.33 1.02 29.85
N VAL A 236 -8.11 -0.20 29.34
CA VAL A 236 -8.88 -1.40 29.72
C VAL A 236 -8.75 -1.69 31.20
N SER A 237 -7.52 -1.68 31.73
CA SER A 237 -7.28 -1.92 33.15
C SER A 237 -8.01 -0.90 34.02
N HIS A 238 -8.07 0.37 33.62
CA HIS A 238 -8.87 1.37 34.32
C HIS A 238 -10.38 1.12 34.17
N CYS A 239 -10.87 0.93 32.94
CA CYS A 239 -12.30 0.84 32.63
C CYS A 239 -13.01 -0.40 33.21
N LYS A 240 -12.27 -1.49 33.42
CA LYS A 240 -12.79 -2.79 33.87
C LYS A 240 -12.34 -3.19 35.29
N SER A 241 -11.82 -2.25 36.09
CA SER A 241 -11.37 -2.49 37.48
C SER A 241 -12.12 -1.64 38.51
N ASP A 242 -11.94 -1.94 39.80
CA ASP A 242 -12.50 -1.20 40.94
C ASP A 242 -14.03 -0.94 40.85
N GLY A 243 -14.77 -1.89 40.28
CA GLY A 243 -16.22 -1.77 40.10
C GLY A 243 -16.65 -0.85 38.95
N ARG A 244 -15.71 -0.38 38.12
CA ARG A 244 -16.01 0.25 36.82
C ARG A 244 -16.35 -0.82 35.79
N ASP A 245 -17.22 -0.43 34.87
CA ASP A 245 -17.61 -1.23 33.69
C ASP A 245 -17.88 -0.27 32.52
N TYR A 246 -16.85 0.49 32.16
CA TYR A 246 -16.91 1.35 30.98
C TYR A 246 -16.65 0.50 29.74
N ALA A 247 -17.40 0.75 28.67
CA ALA A 247 -17.09 0.14 27.38
C ALA A 247 -15.76 0.70 26.84
N VAL A 248 -15.01 -0.11 26.11
CA VAL A 248 -13.78 0.26 25.44
C VAL A 248 -13.89 0.00 23.94
N LEU A 249 -13.64 1.04 23.15
CA LEU A 249 -13.46 0.96 21.70
C LEU A 249 -11.98 1.15 21.38
N SER A 250 -11.33 0.14 20.81
CA SER A 250 -10.00 0.29 20.23
C SER A 250 -10.08 0.74 18.76
N VAL A 251 -9.09 1.53 18.33
CA VAL A 251 -8.91 1.89 16.92
C VAL A 251 -7.49 1.65 16.44
N GLU A 252 -7.37 1.05 15.25
CA GLU A 252 -6.11 0.82 14.53
C GLU A 252 -6.21 1.32 13.08
N PRO A 253 -5.09 1.61 12.40
CA PRO A 253 -5.10 1.85 10.97
C PRO A 253 -5.50 0.58 10.20
N ASP A 254 -6.17 0.73 9.05
CA ASP A 254 -6.55 -0.41 8.21
C ASP A 254 -5.34 -1.25 7.77
N THR A 255 -4.18 -0.60 7.68
CA THR A 255 -2.89 -1.12 7.21
C THR A 255 -2.03 -1.76 8.31
N ALA A 256 -2.37 -1.59 9.59
CA ALA A 256 -1.70 -2.25 10.72
C ALA A 256 -2.68 -2.66 11.85
N PRO A 257 -3.68 -3.54 11.57
CA PRO A 257 -4.74 -3.89 12.51
C PRO A 257 -4.38 -5.10 13.39
N CYS A 258 -3.26 -5.05 14.10
CA CYS A 258 -2.70 -6.20 14.82
C CYS A 258 -3.61 -6.71 15.96
N LEU A 259 -4.23 -5.81 16.74
CA LEU A 259 -5.16 -6.15 17.82
C LEU A 259 -6.48 -6.66 17.26
N TRP A 260 -7.08 -5.98 16.29
CA TRP A 260 -8.32 -6.41 15.64
C TRP A 260 -8.16 -7.83 15.08
N THR A 261 -7.04 -8.09 14.40
CA THR A 261 -6.75 -9.42 13.84
C THR A 261 -6.58 -10.46 14.93
N SER A 262 -5.85 -10.12 16.00
CA SER A 262 -5.62 -11.02 17.15
C SER A 262 -6.91 -11.32 17.92
N LEU A 263 -7.78 -10.32 18.11
CA LEU A 263 -9.09 -10.48 18.76
C LEU A 263 -9.99 -11.40 17.93
N THR A 264 -10.07 -11.16 16.62
CA THR A 264 -10.86 -11.98 15.69
C THR A 264 -10.35 -13.43 15.65
N ALA A 265 -9.04 -13.65 15.73
CA ALA A 265 -8.44 -14.97 15.77
C ALA A 265 -8.48 -15.64 17.16
N GLY A 266 -8.81 -14.90 18.22
CA GLY A 266 -8.80 -15.38 19.61
C GLY A 266 -7.41 -15.61 20.22
N LYS A 267 -6.34 -15.32 19.48
CA LYS A 267 -4.92 -15.52 19.85
C LYS A 267 -4.05 -14.39 19.26
N PRO A 268 -2.86 -14.11 19.81
CA PRO A 268 -1.94 -13.14 19.21
C PRO A 268 -1.58 -13.53 17.77
N VAL A 269 -1.70 -12.57 16.85
CA VAL A 269 -1.33 -12.69 15.44
C VAL A 269 -0.44 -11.52 15.06
N THR A 270 0.67 -11.82 14.38
CA THR A 270 1.50 -10.80 13.72
C THR A 270 0.95 -10.53 12.33
N VAL A 271 0.74 -9.25 12.01
CA VAL A 271 0.31 -8.79 10.69
C VAL A 271 1.46 -8.06 9.98
N HIS A 272 1.52 -8.20 8.66
CA HIS A 272 2.41 -7.36 7.85
C HIS A 272 1.79 -5.96 7.74
N THR A 273 2.56 -4.94 8.09
CA THR A 273 2.10 -3.56 8.07
C THR A 273 2.49 -2.86 6.76
N SER A 274 1.67 -1.93 6.28
CA SER A 274 2.02 -1.03 5.18
C SER A 274 1.99 0.43 5.66
N ARG A 275 2.50 1.34 4.80
CA ARG A 275 2.60 2.77 5.10
C ARG A 275 1.28 3.35 5.60
N THR A 276 1.35 4.16 6.67
CA THR A 276 0.20 4.90 7.22
C THR A 276 0.61 6.26 7.78
N ILE A 277 -0.27 7.25 7.71
CA ILE A 277 -0.14 8.53 8.43
C ILE A 277 -0.41 8.39 9.95
N MET A 278 -0.81 7.23 10.45
CA MET A 278 -0.95 6.95 11.88
C MET A 278 0.29 6.24 12.41
N GLU A 279 1.48 6.85 12.25
CA GLU A 279 2.79 6.25 12.57
C GLU A 279 2.87 5.66 13.99
N GLY A 280 2.30 6.32 15.00
CA GLY A 280 2.27 5.82 16.38
C GLY A 280 1.44 4.54 16.58
N LEU A 281 0.63 4.16 15.58
CA LEU A 281 -0.25 2.99 15.55
C LEU A 281 0.23 1.93 14.54
N ASN A 282 1.31 2.19 13.80
CA ASN A 282 1.82 1.30 12.76
C ASN A 282 2.60 0.13 13.38
N CYS A 283 1.90 -0.82 14.00
CA CYS A 283 2.49 -1.93 14.72
C CYS A 283 1.98 -3.27 14.17
N GLY A 284 2.90 -4.20 13.89
CA GLY A 284 2.55 -5.52 13.37
C GLY A 284 2.14 -6.53 14.44
N THR A 285 2.50 -6.32 15.71
CA THR A 285 2.28 -7.29 16.80
C THR A 285 1.85 -6.61 18.09
N VAL A 286 0.83 -7.17 18.75
CA VAL A 286 0.38 -6.73 20.08
C VAL A 286 1.37 -7.20 21.16
N SER A 287 1.63 -6.36 22.15
CA SER A 287 2.47 -6.69 23.30
C SER A 287 1.94 -7.92 24.06
N LEU A 288 2.83 -8.88 24.34
CA LEU A 288 2.48 -10.15 24.99
C LEU A 288 1.78 -9.97 26.33
N THR A 289 2.19 -8.97 27.12
CA THR A 289 1.63 -8.72 28.45
C THR A 289 0.27 -8.04 28.43
N ALA A 290 -0.15 -7.50 27.28
CA ALA A 290 -1.40 -6.77 27.14
C ALA A 290 -2.53 -7.64 26.57
N PHE A 291 -2.22 -8.66 25.75
CA PHE A 291 -3.23 -9.33 24.93
C PHE A 291 -4.37 -9.97 25.74
N ASP A 292 -4.07 -10.70 26.82
CA ASP A 292 -5.12 -11.38 27.59
C ASP A 292 -6.11 -10.37 28.22
N ASP A 293 -5.61 -9.26 28.75
CA ASP A 293 -6.43 -8.19 29.30
C ASP A 293 -7.20 -7.46 28.20
N LEU A 294 -6.57 -7.16 27.06
CA LEU A 294 -7.24 -6.54 25.92
C LEU A 294 -8.36 -7.44 25.37
N ARG A 295 -8.13 -8.75 25.26
CA ARG A 295 -9.16 -9.74 24.84
C ARG A 295 -10.32 -9.80 25.83
N ALA A 296 -10.04 -9.69 27.13
CA ALA A 296 -11.07 -9.72 28.17
C ALA A 296 -11.81 -8.39 28.36
N GLY A 297 -11.27 -7.27 27.87
CA GLY A 297 -11.75 -5.94 28.25
C GLY A 297 -12.04 -4.96 27.12
N VAL A 298 -11.66 -5.26 25.88
CA VAL A 298 -12.07 -4.49 24.70
C VAL A 298 -13.44 -4.97 24.23
N ASP A 299 -14.45 -4.10 24.35
CA ASP A 299 -15.83 -4.38 23.95
C ASP A 299 -16.00 -4.29 22.43
N THR A 300 -15.30 -3.35 21.79
CA THR A 300 -15.33 -3.19 20.33
C THR A 300 -13.95 -2.83 19.78
N SER A 301 -13.59 -3.37 18.62
CA SER A 301 -12.37 -2.97 17.90
C SER A 301 -12.72 -2.58 16.47
N ALA A 302 -12.33 -1.37 16.09
CA ALA A 302 -12.51 -0.83 14.76
C ALA A 302 -11.15 -0.55 14.11
N THR A 303 -11.14 -0.55 12.78
CA THR A 303 -10.01 -0.01 12.02
C THR A 303 -10.41 1.31 11.36
N VAL A 304 -9.49 2.11 10.84
CA VAL A 304 -9.82 3.31 10.03
C VAL A 304 -8.78 3.52 8.95
N SER A 305 -9.19 4.11 7.83
CA SER A 305 -8.26 4.49 6.78
C SER A 305 -7.52 5.78 7.16
N ASP A 306 -6.37 5.99 6.52
CA ASP A 306 -5.63 7.26 6.62
C ASP A 306 -6.50 8.46 6.23
N PHE A 307 -7.35 8.31 5.20
CA PHE A 307 -8.26 9.35 4.76
C PHE A 307 -9.28 9.74 5.83
N GLU A 308 -9.90 8.76 6.50
CA GLU A 308 -10.83 9.04 7.59
C GLU A 308 -10.13 9.69 8.79
N ALA A 309 -8.91 9.26 9.12
CA ALA A 309 -8.11 9.89 10.16
C ALA A 309 -7.75 11.34 9.79
N HIS A 310 -7.43 11.62 8.52
CA HIS A 310 -7.16 12.96 8.02
C HIS A 310 -8.39 13.88 8.09
N GLU A 311 -9.55 13.40 7.64
CA GLU A 311 -10.80 14.18 7.73
C GLU A 311 -11.19 14.48 9.18
N ALA A 312 -10.93 13.52 10.10
CA ALA A 312 -11.07 13.74 11.53
C ALA A 312 -10.08 14.79 12.06
N VAL A 313 -8.83 14.80 11.62
CA VAL A 313 -7.85 15.86 11.98
C VAL A 313 -8.33 17.23 11.50
N LYS A 314 -8.81 17.35 10.27
CA LYS A 314 -9.40 18.60 9.75
C LYS A 314 -10.57 19.06 10.60
N TYR A 315 -11.45 18.14 10.98
CA TYR A 315 -12.54 18.43 11.91
C TYR A 315 -12.02 18.94 13.26
N LEU A 316 -11.06 18.25 13.89
CA LEU A 316 -10.50 18.64 15.18
C LEU A 316 -9.83 20.02 15.13
N GLN A 317 -9.19 20.37 14.00
CA GLN A 317 -8.63 21.69 13.77
C GLN A 317 -9.71 22.79 13.81
N THR A 318 -10.92 22.52 13.29
CA THR A 318 -12.06 23.48 13.41
C THR A 318 -12.51 23.71 14.85
N LYS A 319 -12.15 22.81 15.78
CA LYS A 319 -12.40 22.92 17.22
C LYS A 319 -11.22 23.54 17.99
N GLY A 320 -10.18 24.00 17.29
CA GLY A 320 -8.99 24.56 17.90
C GLY A 320 -8.01 23.54 18.49
N LEU A 321 -8.24 22.25 18.25
CA LEU A 321 -7.36 21.17 18.71
C LEU A 321 -6.22 20.95 17.72
N LYS A 322 -4.99 20.92 18.23
CA LYS A 322 -3.79 20.65 17.44
C LYS A 322 -3.48 19.15 17.46
N SER A 323 -4.32 18.37 16.78
CA SER A 323 -4.24 16.90 16.82
C SER A 323 -3.47 16.35 15.62
N GLY A 324 -2.70 15.28 15.82
CA GLY A 324 -2.16 14.45 14.75
C GLY A 324 -3.09 13.29 14.36
N PRO A 325 -2.75 12.52 13.30
CA PRO A 325 -3.62 11.47 12.78
C PRO A 325 -3.99 10.37 13.79
N CYS A 326 -3.11 10.01 14.72
CA CYS A 326 -3.43 9.00 15.73
C CYS A 326 -4.57 9.45 16.67
N GLY A 327 -4.67 10.76 16.94
CA GLY A 327 -5.79 11.33 17.66
C GLY A 327 -7.06 11.42 16.82
N GLY A 328 -6.94 11.81 15.55
CA GLY A 328 -8.03 11.81 14.57
C GLY A 328 -8.70 10.44 14.41
N ALA A 329 -7.92 9.36 14.49
CA ALA A 329 -8.41 7.99 14.40
C ALA A 329 -9.54 7.68 15.40
N THR A 330 -9.49 8.25 16.61
CA THR A 330 -10.54 8.02 17.64
C THR A 330 -11.89 8.62 17.26
N VAL A 331 -11.91 9.78 16.62
CA VAL A 331 -13.13 10.41 16.10
C VAL A 331 -13.68 9.59 14.93
N ALA A 332 -12.80 9.19 14.01
CA ALA A 332 -13.17 8.35 12.86
C ALA A 332 -13.77 7.00 13.31
N ALA A 333 -13.16 6.34 14.30
CA ALA A 333 -13.66 5.09 14.85
C ALA A 333 -15.01 5.23 15.56
N LEU A 334 -15.22 6.32 16.31
CA LEU A 334 -16.50 6.57 16.95
C LEU A 334 -17.63 6.73 15.92
N ARG A 335 -17.39 7.50 14.85
CA ARG A 335 -18.34 7.64 13.73
C ARG A 335 -18.60 6.31 13.03
N ARG A 336 -17.55 5.51 12.81
CA ARG A 336 -17.67 4.15 12.25
C ARG A 336 -18.53 3.25 13.13
N LEU A 337 -18.30 3.25 14.44
CA LEU A 337 -19.07 2.43 15.39
C LEU A 337 -20.57 2.79 15.34
N ALA A 338 -20.91 4.07 15.16
CA ALA A 338 -22.29 4.53 15.08
C ALA A 338 -23.02 4.08 13.80
N GLN A 339 -22.29 3.68 12.76
CA GLN A 339 -22.85 3.14 11.50
C GLN A 339 -23.11 1.62 11.57
N VAL A 340 -22.66 0.94 12.62
CA VAL A 340 -22.89 -0.50 12.82
C VAL A 340 -24.38 -0.76 13.08
N SER A 341 -24.93 -1.78 12.42
CA SER A 341 -26.32 -2.23 12.59
C SER A 341 -26.37 -3.69 13.06
N PRO A 342 -27.10 -4.01 14.14
CA PRO A 342 -27.84 -3.09 15.01
C PRO A 342 -26.90 -2.14 15.78
N ARG A 343 -27.43 -0.99 16.20
CA ARG A 343 -26.67 0.03 16.91
C ARG A 343 -26.05 -0.54 18.20
N PRO A 344 -24.73 -0.38 18.43
CA PRO A 344 -24.06 -0.89 19.63
C PRO A 344 -24.62 -0.32 20.94
N ALA A 345 -24.77 -1.17 21.96
CA ALA A 345 -25.37 -0.78 23.25
C ALA A 345 -24.55 0.31 23.98
N CYS A 346 -23.23 0.35 23.77
CA CYS A 346 -22.35 1.37 24.32
C CYS A 346 -22.57 2.79 23.75
N LEU A 347 -23.37 2.93 22.68
CA LEU A 347 -23.78 4.20 22.07
C LEU A 347 -25.25 4.54 22.37
N SER A 348 -25.68 4.34 23.61
CA SER A 348 -27.02 4.77 24.06
C SER A 348 -27.17 6.30 24.14
N LYS A 349 -28.41 6.79 24.25
CA LYS A 349 -28.69 8.22 24.46
C LYS A 349 -28.05 8.80 25.73
N ASP A 350 -27.75 7.94 26.70
CA ASP A 350 -27.17 8.32 27.99
C ASP A 350 -25.63 8.21 27.98
N ALA A 351 -25.05 7.77 26.85
CA ALA A 351 -23.63 7.52 26.74
C ALA A 351 -22.80 8.80 26.86
N VAL A 352 -21.75 8.73 27.68
CA VAL A 352 -20.72 9.75 27.83
C VAL A 352 -19.42 9.17 27.30
N VAL A 353 -19.01 9.65 26.14
CA VAL A 353 -17.87 9.12 25.38
C VAL A 353 -16.63 9.97 25.65
N VAL A 354 -15.50 9.32 25.89
CA VAL A 354 -14.19 9.96 26.03
C VAL A 354 -13.26 9.44 24.95
N LEU A 355 -12.80 10.34 24.07
CA LEU A 355 -11.82 10.12 23.02
C LEU A 355 -10.42 10.49 23.52
N LEU A 356 -9.39 9.79 23.08
CA LEU A 356 -8.00 10.11 23.40
C LEU A 356 -7.28 10.70 22.18
N ASN A 357 -6.99 12.01 22.20
CA ASN A 357 -6.02 12.59 21.27
C ASN A 357 -4.61 12.37 21.82
N THR A 358 -3.86 11.45 21.22
CA THR A 358 -2.56 11.02 21.76
C THR A 358 -1.37 11.86 21.31
N GLU A 359 -1.54 12.75 20.33
CA GLU A 359 -0.41 13.45 19.74
C GLU A 359 -0.75 14.82 19.15
N GLY A 360 0.30 15.64 19.02
CA GLY A 360 0.28 16.92 18.33
C GLY A 360 0.32 16.79 16.80
N PRO A 361 0.26 17.92 16.08
CA PRO A 361 0.26 17.93 14.63
C PRO A 361 1.65 17.57 14.09
N ARG A 362 1.68 16.98 12.89
CA ARG A 362 2.89 16.61 12.16
C ARG A 362 2.65 16.75 10.66
N ASN A 363 3.71 16.86 9.87
CA ASN A 363 3.61 16.90 8.41
C ASN A 363 3.44 15.49 7.83
N TYR A 364 2.56 15.33 6.84
CA TYR A 364 2.35 14.10 6.09
C TYR A 364 1.72 14.39 4.73
N LYS A 365 1.86 13.47 3.77
CA LYS A 365 1.17 13.53 2.47
C LYS A 365 -0.33 13.31 2.72
N ILE A 366 -1.18 14.17 2.17
CA ILE A 366 -2.64 14.00 2.30
C ILE A 366 -3.03 12.66 1.66
N PRO A 367 -3.67 11.75 2.41
CA PRO A 367 -4.10 10.46 1.89
C PRO A 367 -5.28 10.62 0.93
N LEU A 368 -5.40 9.69 -0.02
CA LEU A 368 -6.53 9.59 -0.94
C LEU A 368 -7.64 8.73 -0.32
N ASP A 369 -8.89 8.98 -0.69
CA ASP A 369 -10.04 8.23 -0.19
C ASP A 369 -10.04 6.80 -0.72
N VAL A 370 -10.03 5.81 0.19
CA VAL A 370 -10.06 4.37 -0.14
C VAL A 370 -11.44 3.73 0.08
N SER A 371 -12.44 4.52 0.51
CA SER A 371 -13.75 4.01 0.92
C SER A 371 -14.69 3.70 -0.25
N THR A 372 -14.41 4.22 -1.44
CA THR A 372 -15.27 4.08 -2.61
C THR A 372 -15.12 2.73 -3.33
N ASP A 373 -16.25 2.12 -3.69
CA ASP A 373 -16.36 0.96 -4.59
C ASP A 373 -16.83 1.36 -5.99
N ASP A 374 -17.12 2.64 -6.24
CA ASP A 374 -17.62 3.09 -7.53
C ASP A 374 -16.48 3.16 -8.55
N PRO A 375 -16.59 2.46 -9.70
CA PRO A 375 -15.50 2.37 -10.67
C PRO A 375 -15.16 3.73 -11.29
N VAL A 376 -16.13 4.66 -11.35
CA VAL A 376 -15.89 6.04 -11.83
C VAL A 376 -14.96 6.75 -10.85
N THR A 377 -15.33 6.82 -9.58
CA THR A 377 -14.53 7.47 -8.54
C THR A 377 -13.15 6.82 -8.40
N LEU A 378 -13.08 5.48 -8.47
CA LEU A 378 -11.80 4.76 -8.47
C LEU A 378 -10.91 5.16 -9.65
N THR A 379 -11.46 5.23 -10.87
CA THR A 379 -10.71 5.71 -12.04
C THR A 379 -10.17 7.11 -11.81
N GLN A 380 -11.00 8.04 -11.31
CA GLN A 380 -10.55 9.42 -11.05
C GLN A 380 -9.36 9.46 -10.07
N ILE A 381 -9.42 8.66 -9.00
CA ILE A 381 -8.35 8.57 -8.00
C ILE A 381 -7.09 7.94 -8.61
N LEU A 382 -7.20 6.79 -9.28
CA LEU A 382 -6.05 6.12 -9.89
C LEU A 382 -5.37 7.00 -10.95
N THR A 383 -6.15 7.71 -11.77
CA THR A 383 -5.62 8.66 -12.77
C THR A 383 -4.90 9.85 -12.13
N SER A 384 -5.28 10.25 -10.90
CA SER A 384 -4.60 11.33 -10.18
C SER A 384 -3.24 10.95 -9.60
N ILE A 385 -2.90 9.66 -9.61
CA ILE A 385 -1.61 9.16 -9.13
C ILE A 385 -0.67 9.01 -10.33
N ASP A 386 0.45 9.74 -10.32
CA ASP A 386 1.52 9.52 -11.29
C ASP A 386 2.15 8.15 -11.06
N SER A 387 2.00 7.27 -12.04
CA SER A 387 2.61 5.94 -12.10
C SER A 387 3.34 5.74 -13.43
N SER A 388 3.81 6.84 -14.02
CA SER A 388 4.52 6.76 -15.29
C SER A 388 5.77 5.90 -15.18
N ASN A 389 5.95 5.02 -16.16
CA ASN A 389 7.04 4.06 -16.19
C ASN A 389 8.41 4.80 -16.21
N PRO A 390 9.32 4.50 -15.27
CA PRO A 390 10.56 5.25 -15.12
C PRO A 390 11.60 4.98 -16.20
N ASP A 391 11.48 3.85 -16.91
CA ASP A 391 12.50 3.34 -17.83
C ASP A 391 12.10 3.44 -19.32
N LEU A 392 10.82 3.68 -19.60
CA LEU A 392 10.29 3.65 -20.96
C LEU A 392 10.65 4.89 -21.80
N SER A 393 10.77 6.06 -21.16
CA SER A 393 10.85 7.34 -21.86
C SER A 393 12.09 8.15 -21.47
N LYS A 394 12.46 9.15 -22.30
CA LYS A 394 13.57 10.07 -21.99
C LYS A 394 13.34 10.85 -20.69
N ALA A 395 12.09 11.19 -20.39
CA ALA A 395 11.73 11.75 -19.10
C ALA A 395 11.50 10.60 -18.12
N SER A 396 12.21 10.62 -16.99
CA SER A 396 12.01 9.63 -15.95
C SER A 396 10.61 9.81 -15.34
N GLY A 397 9.83 8.74 -15.37
CA GLY A 397 8.52 8.65 -14.72
C GLY A 397 8.63 8.47 -13.21
N ALA A 398 7.48 8.57 -12.53
CA ALA A 398 7.41 8.50 -11.07
C ALA A 398 7.58 7.08 -10.48
N GLY A 399 7.35 6.03 -11.29
CA GLY A 399 7.27 4.65 -10.82
C GLY A 399 5.97 4.31 -10.10
N GLU A 400 5.80 3.05 -9.73
CA GLU A 400 4.50 2.46 -9.38
C GLU A 400 4.23 2.44 -7.87
N SER A 401 5.19 2.86 -7.04
CA SER A 401 5.08 2.74 -5.58
C SER A 401 3.87 3.46 -4.98
N GLU A 402 3.53 4.67 -5.42
CA GLU A 402 2.40 5.42 -4.84
C GLU A 402 1.04 4.82 -5.22
N ILE A 403 0.88 4.31 -6.45
CA ILE A 403 -0.36 3.64 -6.87
C ILE A 403 -0.50 2.26 -6.21
N ALA A 404 0.60 1.52 -6.06
CA ALA A 404 0.63 0.26 -5.33
C ALA A 404 0.25 0.43 -3.84
N HIS A 405 0.74 1.50 -3.18
CA HIS A 405 0.32 1.82 -1.81
C HIS A 405 -1.19 2.12 -1.72
N TYR A 406 -1.75 2.88 -2.67
CA TYR A 406 -3.18 3.16 -2.71
C TYR A 406 -4.01 1.87 -2.87
N ILE A 407 -3.63 1.01 -3.82
CA ILE A 407 -4.33 -0.26 -4.07
C ILE A 407 -4.24 -1.17 -2.84
N SER A 408 -3.08 -1.27 -2.21
CA SER A 408 -2.90 -2.03 -0.96
C SER A 408 -3.81 -1.53 0.15
N ALA A 409 -3.87 -0.21 0.37
CA ALA A 409 -4.74 0.40 1.37
C ALA A 409 -6.23 0.17 1.04
N TRP A 410 -6.61 0.23 -0.25
CA TRP A 410 -7.98 -0.04 -0.71
C TRP A 410 -8.40 -1.50 -0.46
N LEU A 411 -7.49 -2.46 -0.69
CA LEU A 411 -7.71 -3.89 -0.38
C LEU A 411 -7.84 -4.11 1.13
N GLN A 412 -6.93 -3.53 1.92
CA GLN A 412 -6.90 -3.67 3.37
C GLN A 412 -8.12 -3.03 4.04
N HIS A 413 -8.64 -1.90 3.52
CA HIS A 413 -9.89 -1.29 4.00
C HIS A 413 -11.10 -2.26 3.96
N ARG A 414 -11.08 -3.19 2.99
CA ARG A 414 -12.10 -4.23 2.76
C ARG A 414 -11.79 -5.56 3.44
N ASN A 415 -10.67 -5.66 4.13
CA ASN A 415 -10.16 -6.91 4.70
C ASN A 415 -9.83 -7.98 3.65
N PHE A 416 -9.47 -7.59 2.44
CA PHE A 416 -8.86 -8.51 1.48
C PHE A 416 -7.39 -8.72 1.83
N GLU A 417 -6.85 -9.88 1.46
CA GLU A 417 -5.40 -10.08 1.53
C GLU A 417 -4.73 -9.11 0.54
N ALA A 418 -3.56 -8.58 0.91
CA ALA A 418 -2.76 -7.72 0.06
C ALA A 418 -1.31 -8.15 0.17
N HIS A 419 -0.73 -8.56 -0.96
CA HIS A 419 0.63 -9.06 -1.08
C HIS A 419 1.43 -8.10 -1.96
N TRP A 420 2.53 -7.58 -1.42
CA TRP A 420 3.44 -6.68 -2.10
C TRP A 420 4.56 -7.47 -2.78
N LEU A 421 4.70 -7.34 -4.08
CA LEU A 421 5.76 -7.96 -4.88
C LEU A 421 6.64 -6.85 -5.45
N GLU A 422 7.94 -6.88 -5.21
CA GLU A 422 8.88 -5.83 -5.64
C GLU A 422 10.29 -6.40 -5.82
N GLU A 423 10.45 -7.30 -6.78
CA GLU A 423 11.77 -7.81 -7.20
C GLU A 423 12.71 -6.67 -7.66
N ARG A 424 12.15 -5.59 -8.21
CA ARG A 424 12.88 -4.39 -8.61
C ARG A 424 12.39 -3.18 -7.81
N GLN A 425 13.31 -2.58 -7.05
CA GLN A 425 13.02 -1.39 -6.23
C GLN A 425 12.35 -0.29 -7.05
N GLY A 426 11.24 0.23 -6.54
CA GLY A 426 10.44 1.28 -7.17
C GLY A 426 9.44 0.78 -8.22
N ARG A 427 9.40 -0.54 -8.50
CA ARG A 427 8.51 -1.16 -9.49
C ARG A 427 7.54 -2.21 -8.88
N PRO A 428 6.81 -1.90 -7.79
CA PRO A 428 6.02 -2.90 -7.10
C PRO A 428 4.74 -3.29 -7.86
N SER A 429 4.42 -4.58 -7.82
CA SER A 429 3.10 -5.13 -8.12
C SER A 429 2.34 -5.47 -6.83
N VAL A 430 1.01 -5.45 -6.88
CA VAL A 430 0.15 -5.80 -5.73
C VAL A 430 -0.79 -6.93 -6.12
N VAL A 431 -0.77 -8.00 -5.32
CA VAL A 431 -1.74 -9.09 -5.45
C VAL A 431 -2.75 -9.03 -4.30
N GLY A 432 -4.01 -8.78 -4.66
CA GLY A 432 -5.15 -8.80 -3.75
C GLY A 432 -5.89 -10.13 -3.81
N VAL A 433 -6.33 -10.67 -2.67
CA VAL A 433 -7.10 -11.92 -2.66
C VAL A 433 -8.39 -11.80 -1.86
N LEU A 434 -9.51 -12.10 -2.51
CA LEU A 434 -10.79 -12.41 -1.90
C LEU A 434 -10.93 -13.92 -1.90
N ARG A 435 -10.81 -14.54 -0.72
CA ARG A 435 -10.91 -15.99 -0.56
C ARG A 435 -12.35 -16.46 -0.73
N GLY A 436 -12.54 -17.48 -1.56
CA GLY A 436 -13.79 -18.23 -1.64
C GLY A 436 -13.93 -19.23 -0.48
N THR A 437 -15.08 -19.89 -0.39
CA THR A 437 -15.34 -20.92 0.61
C THR A 437 -14.66 -22.27 0.30
N GLY A 438 -14.07 -22.40 -0.90
CA GLY A 438 -13.34 -23.58 -1.35
C GLY A 438 -14.09 -24.47 -2.36
N GLY A 439 -13.32 -25.14 -3.22
CA GLY A 439 -13.79 -26.13 -4.19
C GLY A 439 -14.50 -25.58 -5.43
N GLY A 440 -14.49 -24.26 -5.63
CA GLY A 440 -14.88 -23.59 -6.89
C GLY A 440 -13.66 -23.20 -7.73
N LYS A 441 -13.91 -22.65 -8.91
CA LYS A 441 -12.85 -22.18 -9.82
C LYS A 441 -12.40 -20.77 -9.50
N SER A 442 -11.11 -20.51 -9.48
CA SER A 442 -10.56 -19.18 -9.21
C SER A 442 -10.40 -18.34 -10.48
N ILE A 443 -10.49 -17.03 -10.32
CA ILE A 443 -10.32 -16.07 -11.42
C ILE A 443 -9.32 -14.97 -11.04
N MET A 444 -8.48 -14.59 -11.99
CA MET A 444 -7.54 -13.47 -11.87
C MET A 444 -8.05 -12.25 -12.66
N LEU A 445 -8.03 -11.08 -12.04
CA LEU A 445 -8.26 -9.79 -12.68
C LEU A 445 -6.90 -9.11 -12.80
N ASN A 446 -6.26 -9.21 -13.97
CA ASN A 446 -4.87 -8.78 -14.18
C ASN A 446 -4.84 -7.46 -14.95
N GLY A 447 -4.50 -6.36 -14.28
CA GLY A 447 -4.40 -5.04 -14.92
C GLY A 447 -3.13 -4.31 -14.50
N HIS A 448 -2.46 -3.69 -15.47
CA HIS A 448 -1.27 -2.91 -15.21
C HIS A 448 -1.58 -1.56 -14.54
N VAL A 449 -0.63 -1.08 -13.73
CA VAL A 449 -0.75 0.17 -12.98
C VAL A 449 0.13 1.28 -13.55
N ASP A 450 1.17 0.91 -14.30
CA ASP A 450 2.06 1.88 -14.93
C ASP A 450 1.40 2.55 -16.13
N THR A 451 1.94 3.69 -16.54
CA THR A 451 1.50 4.38 -17.77
C THR A 451 2.71 4.81 -18.58
N VAL A 452 2.51 5.09 -19.87
CA VAL A 452 3.50 5.88 -20.61
C VAL A 452 3.74 7.26 -19.99
N SER A 453 4.82 7.91 -20.44
CA SER A 453 5.24 9.22 -19.95
C SER A 453 4.17 10.31 -20.04
N LEU A 454 4.19 11.21 -19.07
CA LEU A 454 3.35 12.41 -19.06
C LEU A 454 3.84 13.47 -20.06
N SER A 455 5.09 13.39 -20.53
CA SER A 455 5.70 14.44 -21.37
C SER A 455 5.07 14.57 -22.76
N SER A 456 4.40 13.54 -23.25
CA SER A 456 3.68 13.55 -24.53
C SER A 456 2.27 14.15 -24.43
N TYR A 457 1.77 14.34 -23.21
CA TYR A 457 0.44 14.89 -22.99
C TYR A 457 0.37 16.36 -23.40
N SER A 458 -0.81 16.84 -23.81
CA SER A 458 -0.98 18.23 -24.20
C SER A 458 -0.61 19.15 -23.04
N PRO A 459 0.28 20.15 -23.22
CA PRO A 459 0.72 21.04 -22.14
C PRO A 459 -0.39 21.94 -21.60
N GLU A 460 -1.51 22.04 -22.33
CA GLU A 460 -2.71 22.80 -21.95
C GLU A 460 -3.66 22.00 -21.05
N LEU A 461 -3.43 20.69 -20.91
CA LEU A 461 -4.25 19.78 -20.13
C LEU A 461 -3.43 19.23 -18.95
N ASP A 462 -4.12 18.93 -17.85
CA ASP A 462 -3.51 18.23 -16.72
C ASP A 462 -3.58 16.71 -16.96
N PRO A 463 -2.44 16.02 -17.18
CA PRO A 463 -2.42 14.58 -17.39
C PRO A 463 -2.92 13.79 -16.18
N LEU A 464 -2.87 14.35 -14.97
CA LEU A 464 -3.29 13.69 -13.73
C LEU A 464 -4.63 14.22 -13.23
N SER A 465 -5.43 14.85 -14.10
CA SER A 465 -6.65 15.54 -13.66
C SER A 465 -7.69 14.63 -13.03
N GLY A 466 -7.81 13.37 -13.51
CA GLY A 466 -8.93 12.48 -13.17
C GLY A 466 -10.29 13.16 -13.38
N GLY A 467 -10.35 14.14 -14.27
CA GLY A 467 -11.46 15.09 -14.33
C GLY A 467 -12.65 14.51 -15.07
N LEU A 468 -13.84 14.60 -14.46
CA LEU A 468 -15.12 14.24 -15.09
C LEU A 468 -15.61 15.41 -15.97
N LYS A 469 -15.82 15.17 -17.28
CA LYS A 469 -16.33 16.19 -18.22
C LYS A 469 -17.38 15.63 -19.19
N GLY A 470 -18.13 16.53 -19.83
CA GLY A 470 -19.23 16.24 -20.75
C GLY A 470 -20.61 16.43 -20.10
N GLU A 471 -21.68 16.47 -20.91
CA GLU A 471 -23.06 16.46 -20.40
C GLU A 471 -23.23 15.25 -19.47
N ASP A 472 -23.76 15.49 -18.26
CA ASP A 472 -23.94 14.52 -17.17
C ASP A 472 -22.69 13.74 -16.72
N GLY A 473 -21.48 14.22 -17.04
CA GLY A 473 -20.23 13.57 -16.62
C GLY A 473 -19.91 12.28 -17.40
N GLY A 474 -20.16 12.28 -18.72
CA GLY A 474 -20.00 11.08 -19.55
C GLY A 474 -18.56 10.55 -19.73
N ARG A 475 -17.51 11.31 -19.39
CA ARG A 475 -16.10 10.92 -19.64
C ARG A 475 -15.16 11.35 -18.51
N ILE A 476 -14.15 10.52 -18.25
CA ILE A 476 -13.03 10.81 -17.34
C ILE A 476 -11.77 11.03 -18.17
N TYR A 477 -11.01 12.08 -17.85
CA TYR A 477 -9.82 12.49 -18.60
C TYR A 477 -8.53 12.34 -17.78
N GLY A 478 -7.44 12.01 -18.47
CA GLY A 478 -6.08 11.95 -17.91
C GLY A 478 -5.30 10.76 -18.45
N ARG A 479 -3.98 10.80 -18.31
CA ARG A 479 -3.08 9.72 -18.71
C ARG A 479 -3.40 8.45 -17.92
N GLY A 480 -3.50 7.34 -18.64
CA GLY A 480 -3.87 6.03 -18.11
C GLY A 480 -5.33 5.90 -17.71
N SER A 481 -6.17 6.93 -17.90
CA SER A 481 -7.62 6.78 -17.70
C SER A 481 -8.23 5.79 -18.68
N ALA A 482 -7.70 5.69 -19.90
CA ALA A 482 -8.03 4.64 -20.84
C ALA A 482 -7.14 3.41 -20.63
N ASP A 483 -5.82 3.61 -20.51
CA ASP A 483 -4.79 2.57 -20.63
C ASP A 483 -3.92 2.43 -19.36
N MET A 484 -4.28 1.59 -18.39
CA MET A 484 -5.54 0.85 -18.31
C MET A 484 -6.30 1.06 -16.98
N LYS A 485 -6.04 2.16 -16.27
CA LYS A 485 -6.50 2.37 -14.88
C LYS A 485 -8.01 2.29 -14.71
N ALA A 486 -8.82 2.62 -15.72
CA ALA A 486 -10.26 2.44 -15.66
C ALA A 486 -10.69 0.97 -15.70
N GLY A 487 -10.00 0.15 -16.51
CA GLY A 487 -10.16 -1.30 -16.49
C GLY A 487 -9.82 -1.89 -15.13
N LEU A 488 -8.70 -1.46 -14.54
CA LEU A 488 -8.29 -1.86 -13.20
C LEU A 488 -9.32 -1.40 -12.12
N ALA A 489 -9.84 -0.19 -12.22
CA ALA A 489 -10.90 0.31 -11.34
C ALA A 489 -12.19 -0.52 -11.44
N ALA A 490 -12.55 -0.96 -12.66
CA ALA A 490 -13.67 -1.88 -12.87
C ALA A 490 -13.43 -3.24 -12.21
N ALA A 491 -12.22 -3.79 -12.36
CA ALA A 491 -11.80 -5.03 -11.69
C ALA A 491 -11.90 -4.91 -10.16
N MET A 492 -11.30 -3.87 -9.57
CA MET A 492 -11.40 -3.57 -8.13
C MET A 492 -12.86 -3.46 -7.69
N SER A 493 -13.68 -2.67 -8.39
CA SER A 493 -15.10 -2.51 -8.07
C SER A 493 -15.86 -3.85 -8.10
N SER A 494 -15.63 -4.68 -9.13
CA SER A 494 -16.29 -5.98 -9.28
C SER A 494 -15.94 -6.93 -8.14
N MET A 495 -14.66 -6.98 -7.74
CA MET A 495 -14.18 -7.78 -6.61
C MET A 495 -14.85 -7.35 -5.30
N ALA A 496 -14.93 -6.04 -5.02
CA ALA A 496 -15.62 -5.53 -3.84
C ALA A 496 -17.10 -5.93 -3.83
N ARG A 497 -17.82 -5.68 -4.92
CA ARG A 497 -19.25 -6.00 -5.01
C ARG A 497 -19.53 -7.48 -4.78
N CYS A 498 -18.71 -8.37 -5.34
CA CYS A 498 -18.84 -9.81 -5.14
C CYS A 498 -18.71 -10.21 -3.65
N SER A 499 -17.78 -9.60 -2.92
CA SER A 499 -17.61 -9.90 -1.48
C SER A 499 -18.81 -9.52 -0.61
N SER A 500 -19.62 -8.55 -1.05
CA SER A 500 -20.80 -8.06 -0.32
C SER A 500 -22.05 -8.93 -0.51
N THR A 501 -22.01 -9.93 -1.40
CA THR A 501 -23.15 -10.80 -1.74
C THR A 501 -23.36 -11.91 -0.70
N SER A 502 -23.99 -11.58 0.42
CA SER A 502 -24.21 -12.49 1.56
C SER A 502 -25.03 -13.76 1.26
N HIS A 503 -25.76 -13.80 0.14
CA HIS A 503 -26.70 -14.88 -0.19
C HIS A 503 -26.09 -15.97 -1.10
N SER A 504 -24.90 -15.75 -1.66
CA SER A 504 -24.21 -16.71 -2.53
C SER A 504 -22.70 -16.52 -2.42
N PRO A 505 -22.07 -16.98 -1.32
CA PRO A 505 -20.63 -16.81 -1.15
C PRO A 505 -19.88 -17.54 -2.27
N LEU A 506 -18.87 -16.89 -2.84
CA LEU A 506 -18.05 -17.49 -3.88
C LEU A 506 -17.32 -18.72 -3.34
N ARG A 507 -17.24 -19.79 -4.14
CA ARG A 507 -16.47 -20.99 -3.81
C ARG A 507 -15.03 -20.91 -4.29
N GLY A 508 -14.80 -20.23 -5.40
CA GLY A 508 -13.47 -19.94 -5.94
C GLY A 508 -12.89 -18.62 -5.43
N ASP A 509 -11.55 -18.53 -5.44
CA ASP A 509 -10.84 -17.30 -5.07
C ASP A 509 -10.90 -16.27 -6.22
N VAL A 510 -11.01 -14.99 -5.86
CA VAL A 510 -10.85 -13.87 -6.80
C VAL A 510 -9.53 -13.18 -6.49
N ILE A 511 -8.64 -13.13 -7.48
CA ILE A 511 -7.29 -12.59 -7.37
C ILE A 511 -7.21 -11.31 -8.19
N LEU A 512 -6.93 -10.18 -7.57
CA LEU A 512 -6.56 -8.95 -8.27
C LEU A 512 -5.04 -8.94 -8.45
N ALA A 513 -4.55 -8.90 -9.68
CA ALA A 513 -3.13 -8.71 -9.98
C ALA A 513 -2.95 -7.30 -10.58
N ALA A 514 -2.56 -6.35 -9.74
CA ALA A 514 -2.24 -4.99 -10.14
C ALA A 514 -0.73 -4.89 -10.42
N VAL A 515 -0.35 -4.98 -11.70
CA VAL A 515 1.03 -5.29 -12.11
C VAL A 515 1.78 -4.07 -12.62
N ALA A 516 3.09 -4.02 -12.37
CA ALA A 516 3.97 -2.99 -12.92
C ALA A 516 4.55 -3.38 -14.29
N ASP A 517 5.00 -2.36 -15.03
CA ASP A 517 5.86 -2.45 -16.21
C ASP A 517 5.26 -3.02 -17.49
N GLU A 518 3.94 -3.12 -17.64
CA GLU A 518 3.33 -3.65 -18.88
C GLU A 518 3.73 -2.82 -20.11
N GLU A 519 3.77 -1.49 -19.95
CA GLU A 519 4.06 -0.53 -21.03
C GLU A 519 5.51 -0.64 -21.57
N ASN A 520 6.34 -1.51 -20.99
CA ASN A 520 7.72 -1.72 -21.39
C ASN A 520 8.06 -3.22 -21.55
N PHE A 521 8.22 -3.96 -20.45
CA PHE A 521 8.62 -5.37 -20.49
C PHE A 521 7.67 -6.31 -19.74
N SER A 522 6.55 -5.88 -19.19
CA SER A 522 5.63 -6.74 -18.42
C SER A 522 6.26 -7.50 -17.25
N MET A 523 7.28 -6.92 -16.62
CA MET A 523 7.98 -7.58 -15.51
C MET A 523 7.05 -7.96 -14.35
N GLY A 524 6.01 -7.16 -14.09
CA GLY A 524 5.08 -7.38 -12.99
C GLY A 524 4.23 -8.64 -13.15
N THR A 525 3.67 -8.90 -14.33
CA THR A 525 2.91 -10.14 -14.58
C THR A 525 3.82 -11.37 -14.50
N GLU A 526 5.05 -11.28 -15.03
CA GLU A 526 6.00 -12.37 -14.88
C GLU A 526 6.38 -12.62 -13.41
N GLU A 527 6.54 -11.57 -12.61
CA GLU A 527 6.79 -11.67 -11.17
C GLU A 527 5.62 -12.33 -10.44
N VAL A 528 4.38 -11.94 -10.73
CA VAL A 528 3.17 -12.58 -10.20
C VAL A 528 3.16 -14.09 -10.50
N ILE A 529 3.49 -14.46 -11.73
CA ILE A 529 3.61 -15.87 -12.16
C ILE A 529 4.76 -16.57 -11.42
N ARG A 530 5.95 -15.96 -11.29
CA ARG A 530 7.10 -16.54 -10.59
C ARG A 530 6.84 -16.74 -9.10
N ALA A 531 6.14 -15.78 -8.47
CA ALA A 531 5.72 -15.85 -7.07
C ALA A 531 4.69 -16.96 -6.79
N GLY A 532 4.17 -17.61 -7.84
CA GLY A 532 3.31 -18.78 -7.74
C GLY A 532 1.81 -18.48 -7.76
N TRP A 533 1.41 -17.24 -8.00
CA TRP A 533 0.00 -16.89 -8.15
C TRP A 533 -0.58 -17.52 -9.41
N ARG A 534 -1.70 -18.22 -9.27
CA ARG A 534 -2.39 -18.93 -10.36
C ARG A 534 -3.91 -18.82 -10.17
N ALA A 535 -4.63 -18.91 -11.28
CA ALA A 535 -6.09 -19.01 -11.31
C ALA A 535 -6.53 -19.96 -12.44
N ASP A 536 -7.78 -20.41 -12.42
CA ASP A 536 -8.32 -21.22 -13.53
C ASP A 536 -8.58 -20.36 -14.78
N ALA A 537 -8.84 -19.07 -14.60
CA ALA A 537 -9.05 -18.12 -15.69
C ALA A 537 -8.58 -16.70 -15.33
N ALA A 538 -8.44 -15.83 -16.33
CA ALA A 538 -8.07 -14.43 -16.15
C ALA A 538 -8.85 -13.46 -17.06
N ILE A 539 -9.12 -12.26 -16.54
CA ILE A 539 -9.62 -11.11 -17.30
C ILE A 539 -8.54 -10.03 -17.28
N ILE A 540 -8.19 -9.54 -18.47
CA ILE A 540 -7.24 -8.44 -18.67
C ILE A 540 -8.06 -7.24 -19.14
N PRO A 541 -8.27 -6.21 -18.30
CA PRO A 541 -9.28 -5.20 -18.56
C PRO A 541 -8.83 -4.06 -19.50
N GLU A 542 -8.12 -4.39 -20.59
CA GLU A 542 -7.62 -3.41 -21.58
C GLU A 542 -8.74 -2.65 -22.27
N PRO A 543 -8.48 -1.42 -22.77
CA PRO A 543 -9.49 -0.61 -23.45
C PRO A 543 -9.88 -1.16 -24.84
N THR A 544 -10.56 -2.31 -24.88
CA THR A 544 -11.02 -2.99 -26.09
C THR A 544 -12.32 -2.43 -26.66
N ASN A 545 -12.81 -1.28 -26.19
CA ASN A 545 -14.10 -0.71 -26.58
C ASN A 545 -15.30 -1.65 -26.37
N GLN A 546 -15.25 -2.46 -25.31
CA GLN A 546 -16.21 -3.52 -25.00
C GLN A 546 -16.23 -4.65 -26.04
N GLU A 547 -15.17 -4.83 -26.82
CA GLU A 547 -15.02 -6.02 -27.64
C GLU A 547 -14.32 -7.12 -26.85
N MET A 548 -14.85 -8.34 -26.91
CA MET A 548 -14.29 -9.51 -26.23
C MET A 548 -13.16 -10.11 -27.05
N ALA A 549 -11.92 -9.75 -26.74
CA ALA A 549 -10.76 -10.23 -27.46
C ALA A 549 -10.20 -11.51 -26.82
N ILE A 550 -10.05 -12.55 -27.66
CA ILE A 550 -9.58 -13.88 -27.23
C ILE A 550 -8.31 -14.33 -27.96
N ALA A 551 -7.79 -13.46 -28.83
CA ALA A 551 -6.56 -13.67 -29.57
C ALA A 551 -5.90 -12.31 -29.82
N HIS A 552 -4.57 -12.27 -29.76
CA HIS A 552 -3.83 -11.10 -30.19
C HIS A 552 -2.45 -11.48 -30.72
N LYS A 553 -1.84 -10.59 -31.50
CA LYS A 553 -0.51 -10.84 -32.07
C LYS A 553 0.57 -10.81 -30.99
N GLY A 554 1.63 -11.57 -31.20
CA GLY A 554 2.88 -11.47 -30.46
C GLY A 554 3.80 -10.43 -31.08
N PHE A 555 4.98 -10.26 -30.52
CA PHE A 555 6.03 -9.52 -31.20
C PHE A 555 7.43 -9.99 -30.83
N ILE A 556 8.39 -9.76 -31.74
CA ILE A 556 9.79 -10.10 -31.57
C ILE A 556 10.65 -8.97 -32.13
N TRP A 557 11.66 -8.57 -31.39
CA TRP A 557 12.71 -7.66 -31.86
C TRP A 557 13.97 -8.44 -32.22
N VAL A 558 14.46 -8.22 -33.43
CA VAL A 558 15.67 -8.84 -33.95
C VAL A 558 16.65 -7.75 -34.38
N GLU A 559 17.90 -7.88 -33.95
CA GLU A 559 19.00 -7.04 -34.42
C GLU A 559 19.87 -7.80 -35.42
N ILE A 560 20.19 -7.12 -36.51
CA ILE A 560 20.98 -7.63 -37.63
C ILE A 560 22.20 -6.70 -37.80
N ASP A 561 23.40 -7.23 -37.59
CA ASP A 561 24.64 -6.48 -37.70
C ASP A 561 25.32 -6.79 -39.04
N ILE A 562 25.34 -5.79 -39.94
CA ILE A 562 26.09 -5.81 -41.19
C ILE A 562 27.51 -5.31 -40.91
N LEU A 563 28.51 -6.06 -41.37
CA LEU A 563 29.92 -5.80 -41.10
C LEU A 563 30.63 -5.29 -42.35
N GLY A 564 31.38 -4.21 -42.19
CA GLY A 564 32.21 -3.57 -43.19
C GLY A 564 33.68 -3.51 -42.75
N VAL A 565 34.44 -2.63 -43.38
CA VAL A 565 35.85 -2.38 -43.08
C VAL A 565 36.08 -0.88 -43.06
N ALA A 566 36.54 -0.36 -41.92
CA ALA A 566 36.83 1.05 -41.76
C ALA A 566 38.02 1.46 -42.65
N ALA A 567 37.85 2.55 -43.40
CA ALA A 567 38.88 3.14 -44.24
C ALA A 567 38.63 4.63 -44.41
N HIS A 568 39.67 5.38 -44.79
CA HIS A 568 39.50 6.79 -45.15
C HIS A 568 38.62 6.89 -46.41
N GLY A 569 37.68 7.84 -46.44
CA GLY A 569 36.73 8.03 -47.55
C GLY A 569 37.33 8.26 -48.93
N SER A 570 38.63 8.54 -49.03
CA SER A 570 39.38 8.71 -50.29
C SER A 570 40.05 7.44 -50.78
N ARG A 571 39.97 6.34 -50.02
CA ARG A 571 40.56 5.02 -50.31
C ARG A 571 39.47 3.94 -50.38
N PRO A 572 38.60 3.98 -51.41
CA PRO A 572 37.53 3.00 -51.57
C PRO A 572 38.01 1.55 -51.63
N GLU A 573 39.24 1.31 -52.08
CA GLU A 573 39.86 -0.03 -52.16
C GLU A 573 40.21 -0.65 -50.80
N ASP A 574 40.34 0.18 -49.76
CA ASP A 574 40.72 -0.26 -48.41
C ASP A 574 39.48 -0.53 -47.52
N GLY A 575 38.28 -0.15 -47.98
CA GLY A 575 37.06 -0.11 -47.16
C GLY A 575 35.92 -0.95 -47.70
N VAL A 576 34.99 -1.30 -46.81
CA VAL A 576 33.70 -1.92 -47.16
C VAL A 576 32.61 -1.17 -46.40
N ASP A 577 31.65 -0.60 -47.13
CA ASP A 577 30.63 0.26 -46.56
C ASP A 577 29.45 -0.56 -45.98
N ALA A 578 29.44 -0.76 -44.67
CA ALA A 578 28.36 -1.50 -44.00
C ALA A 578 26.98 -0.84 -44.17
N ILE A 579 26.89 0.50 -44.28
CA ILE A 579 25.62 1.22 -44.40
C ILE A 579 25.02 1.00 -45.79
N LEU A 580 25.83 1.09 -46.85
CA LEU A 580 25.37 0.79 -48.21
C LEU A 580 24.94 -0.67 -48.34
N LEU A 581 25.70 -1.60 -47.75
CA LEU A 581 25.35 -3.01 -47.73
C LEU A 581 24.05 -3.33 -46.97
N ALA A 582 23.73 -2.57 -45.92
CA ALA A 582 22.44 -2.68 -45.22
C ALA A 582 21.23 -2.40 -46.14
N GLY A 583 21.41 -1.66 -47.24
CA GLY A 583 20.37 -1.47 -48.26
C GLY A 583 19.92 -2.77 -48.94
N ALA A 584 20.84 -3.73 -49.12
CA ALA A 584 20.50 -5.05 -49.67
C ALA A 584 19.61 -5.85 -48.70
N VAL A 585 19.91 -5.77 -47.40
CA VAL A 585 19.13 -6.43 -46.34
C VAL A 585 17.72 -5.84 -46.27
N GLN A 586 17.58 -4.51 -46.27
CA GLN A 586 16.26 -3.85 -46.28
C GLN A 586 15.43 -4.24 -47.51
N THR A 587 16.05 -4.30 -48.69
CA THR A 587 15.37 -4.74 -49.92
C THR A 587 14.87 -6.18 -49.80
N ALA A 588 15.67 -7.07 -49.23
CA ALA A 588 15.28 -8.47 -49.03
C ALA A 588 14.17 -8.61 -47.98
N LEU A 589 14.20 -7.83 -46.89
CA LEU A 589 13.14 -7.81 -45.88
C LEU A 589 11.81 -7.27 -46.43
N LEU A 590 11.87 -6.26 -47.31
CA LEU A 590 10.69 -5.78 -48.04
C LEU A 590 10.04 -6.87 -48.88
N GLU A 591 10.83 -7.71 -49.56
CA GLU A 591 10.31 -8.85 -50.31
C GLU A 591 9.76 -9.94 -49.37
N TYR A 592 10.49 -10.30 -48.32
CA TYR A 592 10.08 -11.28 -47.32
C TYR A 592 8.76 -10.90 -46.61
N SER A 593 8.51 -9.60 -46.40
CA SER A 593 7.24 -9.12 -45.83
C SER A 593 6.00 -9.54 -46.66
N LYS A 594 6.18 -9.80 -47.96
CA LYS A 594 5.10 -10.26 -48.86
C LYS A 594 4.78 -11.72 -48.65
N SER A 595 5.75 -12.55 -48.24
CA SER A 595 5.58 -13.99 -47.98
C SER A 595 5.22 -14.33 -46.53
N LEU A 596 5.11 -13.34 -45.64
CA LEU A 596 4.73 -13.57 -44.24
C LEU A 596 3.39 -14.31 -44.13
N PRO A 597 3.25 -15.24 -43.16
CA PRO A 597 2.07 -16.08 -43.01
C PRO A 597 0.84 -15.26 -42.57
N SER A 598 -0.33 -15.86 -42.72
CA SER A 598 -1.59 -15.29 -42.25
C SER A 598 -2.35 -16.29 -41.39
N ASP A 599 -2.93 -15.80 -40.30
CA ASP A 599 -3.85 -16.55 -39.46
C ASP A 599 -5.30 -16.17 -39.81
N SER A 600 -6.23 -17.11 -39.56
CA SER A 600 -7.65 -16.93 -39.83
C SER A 600 -8.34 -15.85 -38.99
N ARG A 601 -7.83 -15.57 -37.78
CA ARG A 601 -8.38 -14.56 -36.86
C ARG A 601 -7.47 -13.33 -36.76
N LEU A 602 -6.16 -13.54 -36.63
CA LEU A 602 -5.18 -12.46 -36.44
C LEU A 602 -4.76 -11.77 -37.75
N GLY A 603 -5.15 -12.34 -38.89
CA GLY A 603 -4.73 -11.85 -40.20
C GLY A 603 -3.24 -12.06 -40.45
N LYS A 604 -2.66 -11.24 -41.34
CA LYS A 604 -1.28 -11.39 -41.79
C LYS A 604 -0.28 -10.95 -40.72
N ALA A 605 0.78 -11.73 -40.50
CA ALA A 605 1.95 -11.26 -39.79
C ALA A 605 2.60 -10.06 -40.52
N SER A 606 3.32 -9.23 -39.78
CA SER A 606 3.99 -8.06 -40.33
C SER A 606 5.38 -7.91 -39.77
N LEU A 607 6.25 -7.24 -40.52
CA LEU A 607 7.55 -6.79 -40.05
C LEU A 607 7.74 -5.32 -40.39
N HIS A 608 8.55 -4.62 -39.61
CA HIS A 608 9.07 -3.31 -39.99
C HIS A 608 10.47 -3.09 -39.42
N ALA A 609 11.29 -2.31 -40.12
CA ALA A 609 12.59 -1.87 -39.62
C ALA A 609 12.38 -0.60 -38.77
N GLY A 610 12.55 -0.72 -37.45
CA GLY A 610 12.30 0.36 -36.50
C GLY A 610 13.51 1.29 -36.33
N LEU A 611 14.72 0.75 -36.37
CA LEU A 611 15.98 1.50 -36.19
C LEU A 611 17.04 1.05 -37.18
N ILE A 612 17.85 2.00 -37.67
CA ILE A 612 19.08 1.74 -38.41
C ILE A 612 20.18 2.66 -37.87
N GLN A 613 21.33 2.10 -37.51
CA GLN A 613 22.45 2.83 -36.92
C GLN A 613 23.77 2.36 -37.54
N GLY A 614 24.62 3.28 -37.99
CA GLY A 614 25.93 2.91 -38.55
C GLY A 614 26.77 4.14 -38.88
N GLY A 615 28.09 3.93 -38.88
CA GLY A 615 29.09 4.98 -39.12
C GLY A 615 29.35 5.88 -37.90
N GLU A 616 30.55 6.44 -37.86
CA GLU A 616 31.02 7.34 -36.80
C GLU A 616 31.16 8.78 -37.30
N GLU A 617 31.60 8.96 -38.55
CA GLU A 617 31.85 10.26 -39.16
C GLU A 617 31.75 10.22 -40.69
N PRO A 618 31.52 11.36 -41.38
CA PRO A 618 31.27 11.38 -42.82
C PRO A 618 32.47 10.99 -43.71
N SER A 619 33.70 11.09 -43.19
CA SER A 619 34.93 10.95 -43.98
C SER A 619 35.55 9.55 -43.88
N SER A 620 34.84 8.59 -43.31
CA SER A 620 35.31 7.24 -43.05
C SER A 620 34.26 6.20 -43.47
N TYR A 621 34.72 5.08 -44.05
CA TYR A 621 33.85 3.95 -44.37
C TYR A 621 33.33 3.32 -43.06
N PRO A 622 32.02 3.05 -42.94
CA PRO A 622 31.44 2.49 -41.72
C PRO A 622 31.76 1.00 -41.60
N GLU A 623 32.44 0.61 -40.51
CA GLU A 623 32.74 -0.82 -40.23
C GLU A 623 31.52 -1.62 -39.75
N ARG A 624 30.46 -0.95 -39.30
CA ARG A 624 29.24 -1.62 -38.82
C ARG A 624 27.99 -0.81 -39.12
N CYS A 625 26.92 -1.52 -39.47
CA CYS A 625 25.56 -1.01 -39.48
C CYS A 625 24.61 -2.02 -38.84
N THR A 626 23.86 -1.60 -37.81
CA THR A 626 22.88 -2.41 -37.09
C THR A 626 21.47 -2.02 -37.54
N LEU A 627 20.66 -3.01 -37.92
CA LEU A 627 19.25 -2.87 -38.24
C LEU A 627 18.41 -3.58 -37.16
N THR A 628 17.49 -2.86 -36.51
CA THR A 628 16.53 -3.43 -35.56
C THR A 628 15.18 -3.59 -36.25
N VAL A 629 14.69 -4.83 -36.31
CA VAL A 629 13.45 -5.21 -36.99
C VAL A 629 12.47 -5.74 -35.94
N GLU A 630 11.26 -5.19 -35.93
CA GLU A 630 10.14 -5.76 -35.17
C GLU A 630 9.28 -6.62 -36.08
N PHE A 631 8.98 -7.82 -35.60
CA PHE A 631 7.98 -8.72 -36.17
C PHE A 631 6.74 -8.71 -35.27
N ARG A 632 5.56 -8.52 -35.85
CA ARG A 632 4.27 -8.83 -35.19
C ARG A 632 3.89 -10.26 -35.57
N THR A 633 4.04 -11.16 -34.61
CA THR A 633 3.96 -12.59 -34.82
C THR A 633 2.55 -13.13 -34.64
N ILE A 634 2.30 -14.25 -35.29
CA ILE A 634 1.07 -15.07 -35.17
C ILE A 634 1.48 -16.49 -34.74
N PRO A 635 0.53 -17.36 -34.31
CA PRO A 635 0.87 -18.69 -33.79
C PRO A 635 1.71 -19.59 -34.71
N ALA A 636 1.70 -19.34 -36.02
CA ALA A 636 2.52 -20.07 -36.99
C ALA A 636 4.02 -19.69 -36.95
N GLN A 637 4.41 -18.62 -36.25
CA GLN A 637 5.78 -18.13 -36.16
C GLN A 637 6.34 -18.30 -34.75
N THR A 638 7.57 -18.77 -34.68
CA THR A 638 8.40 -18.86 -33.47
C THR A 638 9.62 -17.96 -33.61
N THR A 639 10.26 -17.63 -32.49
CA THR A 639 11.55 -16.92 -32.49
C THR A 639 12.56 -17.62 -33.40
N GLU A 640 12.66 -18.93 -33.28
CA GLU A 640 13.60 -19.77 -34.02
C GLU A 640 13.31 -19.69 -35.52
N SER A 641 12.04 -19.81 -35.93
CA SER A 641 11.68 -19.72 -37.35
C SER A 641 12.02 -18.35 -37.97
N ILE A 642 11.86 -17.27 -37.21
CA ILE A 642 12.18 -15.91 -37.70
C ILE A 642 13.69 -15.73 -37.83
N LEU A 643 14.47 -16.22 -36.86
CA LEU A 643 15.92 -16.16 -36.93
C LEU A 643 16.46 -17.03 -38.08
N GLU A 644 15.89 -18.20 -38.32
CA GLU A 644 16.21 -19.06 -39.47
C GLU A 644 15.89 -18.39 -40.82
N ASP A 645 14.72 -17.75 -40.93
CA ASP A 645 14.34 -17.01 -42.14
C ASP A 645 15.29 -15.83 -42.41
N ILE A 646 15.65 -15.07 -41.37
CA ILE A 646 16.61 -13.97 -41.48
C ILE A 646 18.00 -14.49 -41.86
N GLU A 647 18.48 -15.56 -41.24
CA GLU A 647 19.76 -16.19 -41.56
C GLU A 647 19.79 -16.69 -43.02
N SER A 648 18.68 -17.26 -43.49
CA SER A 648 18.53 -17.68 -44.89
C SER A 648 18.64 -16.48 -45.85
N ILE A 649 17.99 -15.36 -45.54
CA ILE A 649 18.09 -14.11 -46.30
C ILE A 649 19.54 -13.60 -46.33
N LEU A 650 20.18 -13.48 -45.17
CA LEU A 650 21.54 -12.94 -45.04
C LEU A 650 22.56 -13.83 -45.77
N SER A 651 22.46 -15.15 -45.61
CA SER A 651 23.33 -16.10 -46.32
C SER A 651 23.12 -16.07 -47.85
N GLY A 652 21.89 -15.81 -48.31
CA GLY A 652 21.58 -15.61 -49.72
C GLY A 652 22.25 -14.36 -50.30
N ILE A 653 22.26 -13.26 -49.55
CA ILE A 653 22.96 -12.03 -49.92
C ILE A 653 24.47 -12.28 -49.95
N ALA A 654 25.04 -12.93 -48.92
CA ALA A 654 26.47 -13.24 -48.83
C ALA A 654 26.97 -14.14 -49.97
N LYS A 655 26.14 -15.06 -50.46
CA LYS A 655 26.46 -15.88 -51.66
C LYS A 655 26.53 -15.05 -52.93
N SER A 656 25.73 -13.99 -53.02
CA SER A 656 25.61 -13.14 -54.20
C SER A 656 26.60 -11.96 -54.19
N ASN A 657 27.08 -11.58 -53.01
CA ASN A 657 28.03 -10.49 -52.79
C ASN A 657 29.15 -10.94 -51.82
N PRO A 658 30.37 -11.24 -52.32
CA PRO A 658 31.49 -11.69 -51.49
C PRO A 658 31.92 -10.71 -50.38
N ASP A 659 31.70 -9.41 -50.60
CA ASP A 659 32.06 -8.34 -49.66
C ASP A 659 31.01 -8.19 -48.54
N PHE A 660 29.83 -8.80 -48.69
CA PHE A 660 28.81 -8.79 -47.65
C PHE A 660 29.18 -9.75 -46.51
N LYS A 661 29.46 -9.17 -45.34
CA LYS A 661 29.67 -9.89 -44.07
C LYS A 661 28.63 -9.45 -43.06
N TYR A 662 28.25 -10.35 -42.17
CA TYR A 662 27.25 -10.10 -41.13
C TYR A 662 27.58 -10.93 -39.89
N ALA A 663 27.13 -10.47 -38.72
CA ALA A 663 27.08 -11.29 -37.52
C ALA A 663 25.73 -12.01 -37.44
N ALA A 664 25.68 -13.13 -36.74
CA ALA A 664 24.44 -13.90 -36.58
C ALA A 664 23.30 -13.01 -36.05
N PRO A 665 22.08 -13.09 -36.64
CA PRO A 665 20.95 -12.31 -36.18
C PRO A 665 20.59 -12.68 -34.75
N ARG A 666 20.23 -11.68 -33.94
CA ARG A 666 19.98 -11.88 -32.50
C ARG A 666 18.62 -11.34 -32.10
N MET A 667 17.84 -12.18 -31.43
CA MET A 667 16.63 -11.74 -30.73
C MET A 667 17.04 -10.92 -29.51
N THR A 668 16.51 -9.70 -29.40
CA THR A 668 16.73 -8.84 -28.23
C THR A 668 15.56 -8.87 -27.27
N PHE A 669 14.35 -9.12 -27.77
CA PHE A 669 13.14 -9.21 -26.95
C PHE A 669 12.04 -9.99 -27.69
N SER A 670 11.17 -10.69 -26.95
CA SER A 670 10.09 -11.49 -27.52
C SER A 670 8.90 -11.59 -26.58
N ARG A 671 7.71 -11.57 -27.17
CA ARG A 671 6.43 -11.73 -26.49
C ARG A 671 5.50 -12.61 -27.33
N PRO A 672 4.88 -13.64 -26.72
CA PRO A 672 4.07 -14.64 -27.43
C PRO A 672 2.74 -14.05 -27.94
N PRO A 673 2.15 -14.59 -29.02
CA PRO A 673 0.76 -14.32 -29.38
C PRO A 673 -0.20 -15.02 -28.40
N LEU A 674 -1.43 -14.51 -28.29
CA LEU A 674 -2.54 -15.17 -27.59
C LEU A 674 -3.46 -15.86 -28.60
N GLY A 675 -3.96 -17.05 -28.25
CA GLY A 675 -5.04 -17.69 -28.98
C GLY A 675 -5.88 -18.65 -28.13
N GLN A 676 -7.11 -18.25 -27.79
CA GLN A 676 -8.06 -19.11 -27.09
C GLN A 676 -9.03 -19.83 -28.04
N SER A 677 -9.54 -20.96 -27.54
CA SER A 677 -10.64 -21.69 -28.17
C SER A 677 -11.99 -21.03 -27.82
N PRO A 678 -12.85 -20.72 -28.79
CA PRO A 678 -14.23 -20.29 -28.51
C PRO A 678 -15.06 -21.34 -27.75
N ASN A 679 -14.58 -22.59 -27.74
CA ASN A 679 -15.24 -23.69 -27.04
C ASN A 679 -14.79 -23.85 -25.58
N ASP A 680 -13.78 -23.09 -25.16
CA ASP A 680 -13.32 -23.07 -23.77
C ASP A 680 -14.48 -22.67 -22.82
N GLU A 681 -14.49 -23.27 -21.63
CA GLU A 681 -15.57 -23.09 -20.67
C GLU A 681 -15.61 -21.66 -20.12
N PHE A 682 -14.46 -21.05 -19.87
CA PHE A 682 -14.37 -19.68 -19.40
C PHE A 682 -14.87 -18.69 -20.46
N ILE A 683 -14.48 -18.90 -21.72
CA ILE A 683 -14.94 -18.11 -22.86
C ILE A 683 -16.47 -18.16 -23.00
N LYS A 684 -17.08 -19.34 -22.89
CA LYS A 684 -18.54 -19.50 -22.91
C LYS A 684 -19.22 -18.79 -21.74
N THR A 685 -18.63 -18.86 -20.55
CA THR A 685 -19.12 -18.17 -19.35
C THR A 685 -19.11 -16.65 -19.58
N PHE A 686 -18.03 -16.13 -20.16
CA PHE A 686 -17.89 -14.72 -20.48
C PHE A 686 -18.94 -14.25 -21.50
N VAL A 687 -19.18 -15.01 -22.57
CA VAL A 687 -20.25 -14.71 -23.56
C VAL A 687 -21.62 -14.71 -22.90
N SER A 688 -21.88 -15.65 -21.98
CA SER A 688 -23.14 -15.65 -21.24
C SER A 688 -23.29 -14.41 -20.34
N ALA A 689 -22.22 -13.98 -19.68
CA ALA A 689 -22.24 -12.81 -18.80
C ALA A 689 -22.44 -11.50 -19.58
N THR A 690 -21.75 -11.33 -20.72
CA THR A 690 -21.96 -10.15 -21.59
C THR A 690 -23.40 -10.11 -22.12
N SER A 691 -23.97 -11.24 -22.53
CA SER A 691 -25.37 -11.31 -22.94
C SER A 691 -26.35 -10.93 -21.82
N LYS A 692 -26.10 -11.36 -20.57
CA LYS A 692 -26.92 -10.99 -19.40
C LYS A 692 -26.87 -9.49 -19.11
N CYS A 693 -25.68 -8.87 -19.20
CA CYS A 693 -25.48 -7.47 -18.81
C CYS A 693 -25.82 -6.47 -19.93
N LEU A 694 -25.48 -6.79 -21.18
CA LEU A 694 -25.60 -5.88 -22.32
C LEU A 694 -26.83 -6.18 -23.19
N GLY A 695 -27.49 -7.33 -22.98
CA GLY A 695 -28.67 -7.75 -23.74
C GLY A 695 -28.38 -8.44 -25.07
N GLU A 696 -27.11 -8.53 -25.47
CA GLU A 696 -26.67 -9.14 -26.71
C GLU A 696 -25.38 -9.95 -26.51
N ALA A 697 -25.31 -11.13 -27.14
CA ALA A 697 -24.15 -11.99 -27.09
C ALA A 697 -23.03 -11.41 -27.95
N GLN A 698 -21.82 -11.33 -27.40
CA GLN A 698 -20.66 -10.85 -28.12
C GLN A 698 -19.94 -11.99 -28.84
N GLU A 699 -19.58 -11.75 -30.10
CA GLU A 699 -18.70 -12.65 -30.84
C GLU A 699 -17.24 -12.39 -30.44
N PRO A 700 -16.44 -13.43 -30.14
CA PRO A 700 -15.03 -13.25 -29.83
C PRO A 700 -14.25 -12.64 -31.00
N VAL A 701 -13.44 -11.62 -30.72
CA VAL A 701 -12.61 -10.92 -31.71
C VAL A 701 -11.12 -11.19 -31.50
N ALA A 702 -10.32 -10.70 -32.44
CA ALA A 702 -8.87 -10.72 -32.36
C ALA A 702 -8.30 -9.29 -32.45
N CYS A 703 -7.26 -9.00 -31.68
CA CYS A 703 -6.62 -7.69 -31.62
C CYS A 703 -5.21 -7.71 -32.21
N SER A 704 -4.73 -6.54 -32.66
CA SER A 704 -3.39 -6.38 -33.23
C SER A 704 -2.31 -5.99 -32.21
N PHE A 705 -2.70 -5.37 -31.10
CA PHE A 705 -1.78 -5.01 -30.02
C PHE A 705 -1.38 -6.25 -29.21
N TRP A 706 -0.40 -6.11 -28.33
CA TRP A 706 0.01 -7.17 -27.40
C TRP A 706 -0.35 -6.72 -25.98
N CYS A 707 -0.68 -7.67 -25.09
CA CYS A 707 -0.87 -7.43 -23.66
C CYS A 707 -0.54 -8.70 -22.85
N ASP A 708 -0.54 -8.56 -21.53
CA ASP A 708 -0.15 -9.60 -20.57
C ASP A 708 -0.97 -10.91 -20.61
N ALA A 709 -2.12 -10.91 -21.29
CA ALA A 709 -2.97 -12.10 -21.43
C ALA A 709 -2.22 -13.32 -22.00
N ALA A 710 -1.24 -13.09 -22.88
CA ALA A 710 -0.44 -14.16 -23.45
C ALA A 710 0.52 -14.81 -22.43
N LEU A 711 1.10 -14.03 -21.49
CA LEU A 711 1.98 -14.56 -20.43
C LEU A 711 1.21 -15.49 -19.48
N LEU A 712 -0.01 -15.10 -19.10
CA LEU A 712 -0.89 -15.93 -18.28
C LEU A 712 -1.29 -17.21 -19.04
N ASN A 713 -1.50 -17.12 -20.34
CA ASN A 713 -1.85 -18.29 -21.15
C ASN A 713 -0.72 -19.30 -21.32
N GLU A 714 0.54 -18.86 -21.43
CA GLU A 714 1.70 -19.76 -21.48
C GLU A 714 1.81 -20.67 -20.25
N VAL A 715 1.32 -20.21 -19.09
CA VAL A 715 1.27 -20.99 -17.84
C VAL A 715 -0.07 -21.69 -17.60
N GLY A 716 -0.93 -21.77 -18.63
CA GLY A 716 -2.16 -22.55 -18.63
C GLY A 716 -3.40 -21.85 -18.10
N ILE A 717 -3.38 -20.53 -17.92
CA ILE A 717 -4.54 -19.75 -17.48
C ILE A 717 -5.34 -19.32 -18.72
N SER A 718 -6.65 -19.62 -18.75
CA SER A 718 -7.51 -19.17 -19.87
C SER A 718 -7.83 -17.68 -19.71
N SER A 719 -7.53 -16.87 -20.73
CA SER A 719 -7.56 -15.41 -20.61
C SER A 719 -8.49 -14.73 -21.61
N VAL A 720 -9.21 -13.70 -21.16
CA VAL A 720 -10.01 -12.79 -22.01
C VAL A 720 -9.52 -11.37 -21.82
N VAL A 721 -9.38 -10.64 -22.92
CA VAL A 721 -9.09 -9.20 -22.90
C VAL A 721 -10.38 -8.43 -23.15
N TYR A 722 -10.82 -7.62 -22.18
CA TYR A 722 -12.10 -6.93 -22.24
C TYR A 722 -12.17 -5.70 -21.32
N GLY A 723 -12.40 -4.53 -21.88
CA GLY A 723 -12.51 -3.30 -21.09
C GLY A 723 -13.24 -2.16 -21.79
N PRO A 724 -13.18 -0.95 -21.23
CA PRO A 724 -14.13 0.11 -21.54
C PRO A 724 -13.87 0.80 -22.89
N LYS A 725 -14.91 1.48 -23.38
CA LYS A 725 -14.82 2.42 -24.52
C LYS A 725 -13.97 3.62 -24.14
N SER A 726 -12.97 3.91 -24.96
CA SER A 726 -11.99 4.96 -24.69
C SER A 726 -11.48 5.64 -25.96
N PHE A 727 -10.60 6.61 -25.79
CA PHE A 727 -9.93 7.29 -26.89
C PHE A 727 -8.56 7.79 -26.44
N GLY A 728 -7.64 7.90 -27.40
CA GLY A 728 -6.40 8.66 -27.21
C GLY A 728 -5.34 7.94 -26.38
N ILE A 729 -5.33 6.60 -26.41
CA ILE A 729 -4.25 5.77 -25.86
C ILE A 729 -2.90 6.28 -26.38
N HIS A 730 -1.98 6.58 -25.47
CA HIS A 730 -0.66 7.20 -25.70
C HIS A 730 -0.70 8.58 -26.41
N GLY A 731 -1.89 9.15 -26.58
CA GLY A 731 -2.13 10.40 -27.27
C GLY A 731 -1.87 11.64 -26.40
N LYS A 732 -2.10 12.81 -27.01
CA LYS A 732 -2.02 14.14 -26.35
C LYS A 732 -3.18 14.42 -25.40
N GLU A 733 -4.27 13.68 -25.56
CA GLU A 733 -5.46 13.71 -24.74
C GLU A 733 -5.97 12.28 -24.67
N GLU A 734 -6.36 11.84 -23.48
CA GLU A 734 -6.83 10.49 -23.21
C GLU A 734 -8.07 10.54 -22.33
N TRP A 735 -9.08 9.73 -22.67
CA TRP A 735 -10.30 9.63 -21.87
C TRP A 735 -10.99 8.26 -21.99
N VAL A 736 -11.80 7.95 -20.97
CA VAL A 736 -12.66 6.77 -20.92
C VAL A 736 -14.14 7.14 -20.74
N SER A 737 -15.04 6.36 -21.34
CA SER A 737 -16.50 6.53 -21.22
C SER A 737 -17.01 5.98 -19.88
N VAL A 738 -17.73 6.81 -19.13
CA VAL A 738 -18.32 6.44 -17.83
C VAL A 738 -19.41 5.38 -17.95
N ALA A 739 -20.27 5.49 -18.97
CA ALA A 739 -21.32 4.51 -19.21
C ALA A 739 -20.73 3.13 -19.48
N SER A 740 -19.77 3.06 -20.40
CA SER A 740 -19.07 1.82 -20.73
C SER A 740 -18.29 1.25 -19.55
N LEU A 741 -17.63 2.10 -18.75
CA LEU A 741 -16.91 1.67 -17.55
C LEU A 741 -17.84 0.95 -16.55
N ARG A 742 -19.05 1.48 -16.33
CA ARG A 742 -20.05 0.86 -15.44
C ARG A 742 -20.56 -0.48 -15.98
N GLU A 743 -20.78 -0.55 -17.29
CA GLU A 743 -21.17 -1.78 -17.97
C GLU A 743 -20.07 -2.85 -17.83
N VAL A 744 -18.81 -2.49 -18.08
CA VAL A 744 -17.65 -3.39 -17.93
C VAL A 744 -17.53 -3.92 -16.50
N ALA A 745 -17.64 -3.05 -15.49
CA ALA A 745 -17.61 -3.48 -14.09
C ALA A 745 -18.76 -4.48 -13.76
N SER A 746 -19.93 -4.29 -14.36
CA SER A 746 -21.10 -5.17 -14.17
C SER A 746 -20.92 -6.52 -14.88
N VAL A 747 -20.31 -6.52 -16.07
CA VAL A 747 -19.93 -7.75 -16.78
C VAL A 747 -18.91 -8.53 -15.96
N MET A 748 -17.84 -7.88 -15.47
CA MET A 748 -16.81 -8.54 -14.65
C MET A 748 -17.41 -9.13 -13.38
N GLU A 749 -18.27 -8.38 -12.68
CA GLU A 749 -18.98 -8.88 -11.50
C GLU A 749 -19.79 -10.14 -11.81
N THR A 750 -20.53 -10.14 -12.93
CA THR A 750 -21.33 -11.30 -13.35
C THR A 750 -20.46 -12.49 -13.74
N VAL A 751 -19.34 -12.27 -14.44
CA VAL A 751 -18.39 -13.34 -14.78
C VAL A 751 -17.79 -13.96 -13.52
N VAL A 752 -17.36 -13.14 -12.57
CA VAL A 752 -16.82 -13.61 -11.29
C VAL A 752 -17.87 -14.43 -10.53
N GLN A 753 -19.10 -13.93 -10.44
CA GLN A 753 -20.19 -14.65 -9.76
C GLN A 753 -20.51 -15.99 -10.43
N ASP A 754 -20.62 -16.04 -11.77
CA ASP A 754 -20.98 -17.24 -12.50
C ASP A 754 -19.84 -18.28 -12.52
N PHE A 755 -18.59 -17.85 -12.65
CA PHE A 755 -17.43 -18.73 -12.79
C PHE A 755 -16.92 -19.25 -11.45
N CYS A 756 -16.98 -18.43 -10.40
CA CYS A 756 -16.50 -18.79 -9.06
C CYS A 756 -17.59 -19.38 -8.14
N ALA A 757 -18.79 -19.63 -8.65
CA ALA A 757 -19.95 -20.15 -7.91
C ALA A 757 -19.77 -21.52 -7.25
#